data_AF-A0A350YFC0-F1
#
_entry.id   AF-A0A350YFC0-F1
#
_cell.length_a   1.000
_cell.length_b   1.000
_cell.length_c   1.000
_cell.angle_alpha   90.00
_cell.angle_beta   90.00
_cell.angle_gamma   90.00
#
_symmetry.space_group_name_H-M   'P 1'
#
loop_
_entity.id
_entity.type
_entity.pdbx_description
1 polymer ?
#
loop_
_entity_poly.entity_id
_entity_poly.type
_entity_poly.pdbx_seq_one_letter_code
_entity_poly.pdbx_strand_id
1 'polypeptide(L)'
;MAKKNQKSQENNQLSLFDVENMDGELSIDSDDDWLQDEDLEFDFEPSYRTIEPQSRELLTLKLLREAIQAQNPGDKVIDDFAEYVLPNLLRVAIGVTAKGGKFFDEIDQQREAEGKAKVRRDNAADQSLNTHLLNGLFPANLIEQRLEKLNTTLQRVVRERERRIVIAGFVLHDFEKFNYSSFAKLPQKYKDIGKDEDTKIRGLSLLEHREIIEIIAVELGIDRFLNPDNPETYKEYIDDLLCVAYNAQRRWDTNWNFSEFGLNPQLRDRTLGCLSDLTCLADSLASIIKHPQDGENTRLNELIHSLSDGQLKFTYHSISENRGVLTNVVNNALMEAHLSLNTEDFNYYEPLLYLPTGVIYLARRDAPSIQVEEIPERLVNKIKKLCASQLRLRQTGFGRDGKGMKYAEYYNLFFDDIGLMQVALSATLRILSPTKSSVAKSRSDNLIKFQQQGILSADYDFSFKDDIRIDQIAEFGDLISRKIWGERVNQIEAERKKDKKLPGLPHLDIVDEIAKFWNLSEYLPQIREIQRINESLKEHKLKGNTGGVPYEWYYLAAKYLQSHPDVEDVRQICEDAIAHISQLIKPIVEQYQLPDGWDDLRLWVRRVIMLPQKATFETASAEVFLQELSGYQLAKKSGRGRQLICSISHSPYSVTEQMESAVLFTPQVYTNKQMLGGSNAKRNISSIAGIEMMLRQILMNQTQAVGKKFEDGKYRYLYFYPTYYFTPETNKFLQKAYTGIAQTRFDTSIRNHFISKDLQANLERERYQSVDAFLIDENIEPGKDRTFKLSYPEDQPLTFYFMALPPGRDGTDTESWVMPSWLAFTFPMILDVKTVVSESPIPPFNDGAEFEESVFLDSAPQAFRVLTKRDRFRLDYILEGWQENGKSYPAPLNVLTAAYAIHLDVNARQGKSGYDSNWGKFTELAKDFETSSLYVFAYLNEWVRKQKIEAPSLNKIKLYAYQFYPCFDPYAKYNPNLEELIVQEESNLNHPKQLTELYRKFYRANRRYNPKANAVLKPIDIAAKTILEADPSFQGEALFMAVAAEVFKLMDRVHASTAEGRWIFKNREEEREAILEFARYFVVEVFEKSFACDRARLAGRQINLIRDTCEFLYRLEDDKENRANKEQEEESSEENNLISKENNF
;
A
#
# COMPACT_ATOMS: atom_id res chain seq x y z
N MET A 1 37.70 51.91 8.89
CA MET A 1 39.03 51.78 9.54
C MET A 1 38.98 50.62 10.53
N ALA A 2 39.95 49.70 10.42
CA ALA A 2 40.49 48.73 11.42
C ALA A 2 39.50 47.79 12.18
N LYS A 3 39.52 46.47 11.92
CA LYS A 3 40.20 45.38 12.69
C LYS A 3 39.41 44.95 13.95
N LYS A 4 39.31 43.68 14.41
CA LYS A 4 39.70 42.31 13.98
C LYS A 4 39.21 41.36 15.12
N ASN A 5 38.96 40.09 14.80
CA ASN A 5 39.25 38.88 15.61
C ASN A 5 38.40 38.54 16.85
N GLN A 6 37.66 37.41 16.86
CA GLN A 6 38.06 35.99 17.12
C GLN A 6 38.00 35.64 18.63
N LYS A 7 37.14 34.70 19.06
CA LYS A 7 37.45 33.26 19.23
C LYS A 7 36.35 32.51 20.01
N SER A 8 36.38 31.22 19.72
CA SER A 8 35.62 30.02 20.12
C SER A 8 35.82 29.53 21.56
N GLN A 9 35.04 28.47 21.88
CA GLN A 9 35.06 27.53 23.02
C GLN A 9 34.00 27.88 24.08
N GLU A 10 33.16 26.98 24.59
CA GLU A 10 33.34 25.54 24.76
C GLU A 10 31.98 24.86 25.03
N ASN A 11 31.89 23.57 24.68
CA ASN A 11 30.82 22.67 25.12
C ASN A 11 30.68 22.70 26.65
N ASN A 12 29.48 22.92 27.15
CA ASN A 12 29.07 22.41 28.45
C ASN A 12 27.68 21.79 28.37
N GLN A 13 27.71 20.47 28.40
CA GLN A 13 26.68 19.56 28.86
C GLN A 13 26.22 19.97 30.27
N LEU A 14 24.91 19.91 30.54
CA LEU A 14 24.19 19.86 31.84
C LEU A 14 22.72 20.22 31.51
N SER A 15 21.66 19.63 32.05
CA SER A 15 21.46 18.65 33.10
C SER A 15 20.06 18.06 32.87
N LEU A 16 19.92 16.73 32.98
CA LEU A 16 18.65 16.10 33.33
C LEU A 16 18.20 16.67 34.70
N PHE A 17 16.91 16.83 34.91
CA PHE A 17 16.29 17.33 36.15
C PHE A 17 16.24 18.85 36.30
N ASP A 18 15.34 19.49 35.57
CA ASP A 18 14.56 20.62 36.11
C ASP A 18 13.10 20.45 35.65
N VAL A 19 12.23 20.20 36.63
CA VAL A 19 10.77 20.18 36.49
C VAL A 19 10.31 21.57 36.88
N GLU A 20 10.06 22.43 35.90
CA GLU A 20 9.37 23.69 36.13
C GLU A 20 7.95 23.61 35.56
N ASN A 21 6.99 23.73 36.47
CA ASN A 21 5.59 24.01 36.17
C ASN A 21 5.48 25.34 35.42
N MET A 22 4.88 25.31 34.23
CA MET A 22 4.34 26.51 33.60
C MET A 22 2.88 26.26 33.23
N ASP A 23 2.00 26.74 34.11
CA ASP A 23 0.68 27.20 33.75
C ASP A 23 0.84 28.41 32.81
N GLY A 24 0.31 28.29 31.60
CA GLY A 24 0.35 29.33 30.58
C GLY A 24 -0.83 29.17 29.63
N GLU A 25 -1.86 29.98 29.88
CA GLU A 25 -3.02 30.17 29.01
C GLU A 25 -2.57 30.46 27.56
N LEU A 26 -2.97 29.62 26.62
CA LEU A 26 -2.86 29.88 25.19
C LEU A 26 -4.27 30.03 24.61
N SER A 27 -4.51 31.24 24.11
CA SER A 27 -5.69 31.71 23.41
C SER A 27 -6.09 30.77 22.27
N ILE A 28 -7.34 30.31 22.35
CA ILE A 28 -8.05 29.62 21.29
C ILE A 28 -8.40 30.67 20.22
N ASP A 29 -7.70 30.65 19.09
CA ASP A 29 -8.24 31.21 17.85
C ASP A 29 -9.02 30.10 17.15
N SER A 30 -10.34 30.26 17.19
CA SER A 30 -11.34 29.37 16.63
C SER A 30 -11.42 29.54 15.12
N ASP A 31 -11.16 28.47 14.38
CA ASP A 31 -11.74 28.19 13.06
C ASP A 31 -11.88 26.66 12.97
N ASP A 32 -12.72 26.13 13.87
CA ASP A 32 -13.08 24.72 13.99
C ASP A 32 -14.55 24.61 13.61
N ASP A 33 -14.81 24.34 12.33
CA ASP A 33 -16.17 24.35 11.78
C ASP A 33 -16.34 23.16 10.83
N TRP A 34 -16.11 21.93 11.33
CA TRP A 34 -16.39 20.67 10.60
C TRP A 34 -16.71 19.45 11.48
N LEU A 35 -17.26 19.61 12.69
CA LEU A 35 -17.74 18.46 13.48
C LEU A 35 -19.01 18.81 14.27
N GLN A 36 -20.16 18.37 13.75
CA GLN A 36 -21.38 18.04 14.51
C GLN A 36 -21.80 16.66 13.97
N ASP A 37 -21.38 15.60 14.65
CA ASP A 37 -22.17 14.86 15.65
C ASP A 37 -23.30 14.05 14.99
N GLU A 38 -23.06 12.74 14.85
CA GLU A 38 -24.12 11.75 15.04
C GLU A 38 -23.91 11.14 16.42
N ASP A 39 -24.91 11.35 17.27
CA ASP A 39 -25.05 10.80 18.61
C ASP A 39 -24.91 9.27 18.60
N LEU A 40 -23.88 8.79 19.28
CA LEU A 40 -23.79 7.39 19.70
C LEU A 40 -23.49 7.36 21.20
N GLU A 41 -24.56 7.36 22.00
CA GLU A 41 -24.53 6.83 23.35
C GLU A 41 -24.05 5.37 23.29
N PHE A 42 -22.80 5.12 23.67
CA PHE A 42 -22.32 3.77 23.95
C PHE A 42 -21.93 3.68 25.41
N ASP A 43 -22.88 3.22 26.22
CA ASP A 43 -22.58 2.41 27.39
C ASP A 43 -21.66 1.26 26.98
N PHE A 44 -20.82 0.80 27.92
CA PHE A 44 -19.98 -0.39 27.79
C PHE A 44 -20.81 -1.69 27.70
N GLU A 45 -21.84 -1.72 26.86
CA GLU A 45 -22.33 -2.96 26.29
C GLU A 45 -21.43 -3.32 25.08
N PRO A 46 -20.85 -4.53 25.04
CA PRO A 46 -20.12 -4.99 23.88
C PRO A 46 -21.06 -4.91 22.68
N SER A 47 -20.71 -4.12 21.67
CA SER A 47 -21.42 -4.08 20.39
C SER A 47 -21.76 -5.51 19.93
N TYR A 48 -23.02 -5.89 20.11
CA TYR A 48 -23.61 -7.16 19.70
C TYR A 48 -24.03 -7.10 18.23
N ARG A 49 -23.22 -6.46 17.37
CA ARG A 49 -23.23 -6.82 15.95
C ARG A 49 -22.26 -7.98 15.76
N THR A 50 -22.71 -9.13 16.23
CA THR A 50 -22.19 -10.42 15.79
C THR A 50 -22.45 -10.50 14.29
N ILE A 51 -21.46 -10.20 13.47
CA ILE A 51 -21.38 -10.87 12.19
C ILE A 51 -20.86 -12.25 12.56
N GLU A 52 -21.77 -13.19 12.82
CA GLU A 52 -21.41 -14.60 12.84
C GLU A 52 -20.68 -14.92 11.54
N PRO A 53 -19.57 -15.69 11.57
CA PRO A 53 -18.89 -16.12 10.36
C PRO A 53 -19.70 -17.26 9.71
N GLN A 54 -20.92 -16.97 9.27
CA GLN A 54 -21.41 -17.64 8.07
C GLN A 54 -20.43 -17.23 6.97
N SER A 55 -19.88 -18.22 6.25
CA SER A 55 -18.90 -18.07 5.18
C SER A 55 -19.34 -16.97 4.19
N ARG A 56 -18.97 -15.73 4.47
CA ARG A 56 -19.07 -14.66 3.50
C ARG A 56 -18.05 -15.02 2.42
N GLU A 57 -18.54 -15.18 1.20
CA GLU A 57 -17.70 -15.29 0.02
C GLU A 57 -16.61 -14.22 0.07
N LEU A 58 -15.37 -14.58 -0.24
CA LEU A 58 -14.26 -13.63 -0.27
C LEU A 58 -14.63 -12.47 -1.22
N LEU A 59 -14.47 -11.24 -0.76
CA LEU A 59 -14.82 -10.08 -1.58
C LEU A 59 -13.95 -10.05 -2.85
N THR A 60 -12.68 -10.42 -2.73
CA THR A 60 -11.78 -10.59 -3.88
C THR A 60 -12.27 -11.63 -4.87
N LEU A 61 -12.78 -12.77 -4.42
CA LEU A 61 -13.36 -13.80 -5.29
C LEU A 61 -14.58 -13.24 -6.04
N LYS A 62 -15.50 -12.58 -5.32
CA LYS A 62 -16.67 -11.92 -5.93
C LYS A 62 -16.23 -10.92 -7.01
N LEU A 63 -15.30 -10.02 -6.68
CA LEU A 63 -14.81 -9.00 -7.62
C LEU A 63 -14.13 -9.62 -8.85
N LEU A 64 -13.35 -10.69 -8.67
CA LEU A 64 -12.68 -11.39 -9.77
C LEU A 64 -13.70 -12.10 -10.68
N ARG A 65 -14.71 -12.76 -10.11
CA ARG A 65 -15.81 -13.36 -10.89
C ARG A 65 -16.55 -12.33 -11.73
N GLU A 66 -16.90 -11.20 -11.15
CA GLU A 66 -17.53 -10.11 -11.90
C GLU A 66 -16.63 -9.56 -13.00
N ALA A 67 -15.31 -9.48 -12.76
CA ALA A 67 -14.36 -9.03 -13.75
C ALA A 67 -14.26 -10.03 -14.92
N ILE A 68 -14.22 -11.33 -14.63
CA ILE A 68 -14.21 -12.41 -15.62
C ILE A 68 -15.47 -12.35 -16.49
N GLN A 69 -16.66 -12.30 -15.88
CA GLN A 69 -17.94 -12.20 -16.58
C GLN A 69 -18.01 -10.96 -17.47
N ALA A 70 -17.52 -9.83 -16.97
CA ALA A 70 -17.58 -8.57 -17.70
C ALA A 70 -16.58 -8.46 -18.86
N GLN A 71 -15.53 -9.31 -18.89
CA GLN A 71 -14.58 -9.39 -20.01
C GLN A 71 -14.91 -10.52 -20.99
N ASN A 72 -15.61 -11.56 -20.55
CA ASN A 72 -15.99 -12.72 -21.35
C ASN A 72 -17.53 -12.85 -21.45
N PRO A 73 -18.25 -11.85 -21.97
CA PRO A 73 -19.71 -11.85 -21.94
C PRO A 73 -20.30 -13.00 -22.75
N GLY A 74 -21.09 -13.85 -22.09
CA GLY A 74 -21.77 -14.99 -22.72
C GLY A 74 -20.91 -16.25 -22.88
N ASP A 75 -19.73 -16.29 -22.27
CA ASP A 75 -18.84 -17.44 -22.31
C ASP A 75 -19.06 -18.40 -21.14
N LYS A 76 -19.95 -19.38 -21.34
CA LYS A 76 -20.33 -20.35 -20.30
C LYS A 76 -19.13 -21.16 -19.76
N VAL A 77 -18.12 -21.46 -20.57
CA VAL A 77 -16.97 -22.26 -20.09
C VAL A 77 -16.18 -21.47 -19.07
N ILE A 78 -15.92 -20.19 -19.34
CA ILE A 78 -15.15 -19.34 -18.43
C ILE A 78 -15.98 -18.97 -17.20
N ASP A 79 -17.31 -18.82 -17.34
CA ASP A 79 -18.22 -18.67 -16.21
C ASP A 79 -18.20 -19.90 -15.28
N ASP A 80 -18.26 -21.11 -15.85
CA ASP A 80 -18.18 -22.37 -15.08
C ASP A 80 -16.80 -22.54 -14.41
N PHE A 81 -15.71 -22.09 -15.06
CA PHE A 81 -14.38 -22.07 -14.42
C PHE A 81 -14.38 -21.15 -13.19
N ALA A 82 -14.97 -19.94 -13.32
CA ALA A 82 -15.05 -18.96 -12.26
C ALA A 82 -15.95 -19.42 -11.08
N GLU A 83 -16.98 -20.23 -11.35
CA GLU A 83 -17.87 -20.81 -10.34
C GLU A 83 -17.23 -22.02 -9.64
N TYR A 84 -16.70 -22.99 -10.38
CA TYR A 84 -16.32 -24.29 -9.81
C TYR A 84 -14.84 -24.39 -9.45
N VAL A 85 -13.94 -23.81 -10.25
CA VAL A 85 -12.49 -24.03 -10.12
C VAL A 85 -11.81 -22.90 -9.35
N LEU A 86 -12.11 -21.66 -9.72
CA LEU A 86 -11.46 -20.47 -9.19
C LEU A 86 -11.49 -20.37 -7.64
N PRO A 87 -12.62 -20.62 -6.94
CA PRO A 87 -12.65 -20.50 -5.47
C PRO A 87 -11.70 -21.47 -4.78
N ASN A 88 -11.62 -22.70 -5.29
CA ASN A 88 -10.75 -23.74 -4.75
C ASN A 88 -9.29 -23.48 -5.08
N LEU A 89 -9.02 -22.99 -6.30
CA LEU A 89 -7.67 -22.62 -6.74
C LEU A 89 -7.07 -21.52 -5.85
N LEU A 90 -7.80 -20.42 -5.65
CA LEU A 90 -7.33 -19.30 -4.83
C LEU A 90 -7.03 -19.72 -3.38
N ARG A 91 -7.76 -20.69 -2.84
CA ARG A 91 -7.53 -21.25 -1.51
C ARG A 91 -6.24 -22.08 -1.44
N VAL A 92 -5.98 -22.95 -2.40
CA VAL A 92 -4.84 -23.90 -2.30
C VAL A 92 -3.50 -23.31 -2.74
N ALA A 93 -3.52 -22.27 -3.59
CA ALA A 93 -2.32 -21.66 -4.17
C ALA A 93 -1.89 -20.34 -3.49
N ILE A 94 -2.60 -19.90 -2.45
CA ILE A 94 -2.26 -18.69 -1.68
C ILE A 94 -0.84 -18.77 -1.08
N GLY A 95 0.00 -17.78 -1.39
CA GLY A 95 1.38 -17.69 -0.93
C GLY A 95 2.30 -18.80 -1.46
N VAL A 96 1.86 -19.57 -2.47
CA VAL A 96 2.67 -20.61 -3.13
C VAL A 96 3.42 -20.00 -4.31
N THR A 97 4.71 -20.28 -4.43
CA THR A 97 5.56 -19.81 -5.52
C THR A 97 5.54 -20.79 -6.70
N ALA A 98 5.17 -20.33 -7.89
CA ALA A 98 5.46 -21.06 -9.13
C ALA A 98 6.94 -20.91 -9.51
N LYS A 99 7.46 -19.69 -9.35
CA LYS A 99 8.85 -19.31 -9.64
C LYS A 99 9.42 -18.43 -8.54
N GLY A 100 10.74 -18.41 -8.44
CA GLY A 100 11.45 -17.68 -7.38
C GLY A 100 11.33 -18.38 -6.04
N GLY A 101 11.23 -17.59 -4.96
CA GLY A 101 11.13 -18.10 -3.59
C GLY A 101 12.40 -18.81 -3.08
N LYS A 102 12.21 -19.62 -2.03
CA LYS A 102 13.21 -20.43 -1.32
C LYS A 102 13.97 -21.39 -2.22
N PHE A 103 13.35 -21.83 -3.32
CA PHE A 103 13.99 -22.69 -4.32
C PHE A 103 15.36 -22.17 -4.79
N PHE A 104 15.52 -20.85 -4.97
CA PHE A 104 16.81 -20.28 -5.35
C PHE A 104 17.82 -20.25 -4.21
N ASP A 105 17.35 -20.13 -2.97
CA ASP A 105 18.22 -20.21 -1.79
C ASP A 105 18.73 -21.64 -1.60
N GLU A 106 17.86 -22.63 -1.74
CA GLU A 106 18.18 -24.06 -1.67
C GLU A 106 19.20 -24.47 -2.73
N ILE A 107 18.98 -24.09 -4.00
CA ILE A 107 19.93 -24.40 -5.07
C ILE A 107 21.27 -23.71 -4.82
N ASP A 108 21.26 -22.45 -4.37
CA ASP A 108 22.50 -21.74 -4.08
C ASP A 108 23.26 -22.39 -2.90
N GLN A 109 22.56 -22.83 -1.85
CA GLN A 109 23.15 -23.58 -0.75
C GLN A 109 23.74 -24.93 -1.21
N GLN A 110 23.00 -25.69 -2.03
CA GLN A 110 23.47 -26.94 -2.60
C GLN A 110 24.72 -26.72 -3.47
N ARG A 111 24.70 -25.70 -4.33
CA ARG A 111 25.85 -25.36 -5.18
C ARG A 111 27.05 -24.89 -4.38
N GLU A 112 26.84 -24.10 -3.33
CA GLU A 112 27.90 -23.68 -2.42
C GLU A 112 28.53 -24.88 -1.71
N ALA A 113 27.73 -25.83 -1.23
CA ALA A 113 28.20 -27.09 -0.67
C ALA A 113 29.00 -27.94 -1.69
N GLU A 114 28.63 -27.87 -2.97
CA GLU A 114 29.35 -28.51 -4.09
C GLU A 114 30.56 -27.69 -4.61
N GLY A 115 30.86 -26.52 -4.04
CA GLY A 115 31.93 -25.62 -4.49
C GLY A 115 31.68 -24.97 -5.86
N LYS A 116 30.42 -24.90 -6.30
CA LYS A 116 29.98 -24.30 -7.56
C LYS A 116 29.51 -22.85 -7.35
N ALA A 117 29.57 -22.06 -8.42
CA ALA A 117 29.04 -20.71 -8.41
C ALA A 117 27.49 -20.70 -8.35
N LYS A 118 26.94 -19.67 -7.70
CA LYS A 118 25.50 -19.40 -7.60
C LYS A 118 24.81 -19.37 -8.97
N VAL A 119 23.51 -19.65 -8.99
CA VAL A 119 22.73 -19.66 -10.23
C VAL A 119 22.61 -18.26 -10.81
N ARG A 120 22.53 -18.16 -12.14
CA ARG A 120 22.13 -16.93 -12.81
C ARG A 120 20.75 -16.48 -12.32
N ARG A 121 20.61 -15.18 -12.03
CA ARG A 121 19.42 -14.60 -11.41
C ARG A 121 18.34 -14.11 -12.39
N ASP A 122 18.54 -14.29 -13.70
CA ASP A 122 17.61 -13.79 -14.73
C ASP A 122 16.18 -14.34 -14.63
N ASN A 123 16.00 -15.49 -13.95
CA ASN A 123 14.71 -16.15 -13.70
C ASN A 123 14.42 -16.31 -12.20
N ALA A 124 15.10 -15.56 -11.34
CA ALA A 124 14.94 -15.64 -9.90
C ALA A 124 13.76 -14.81 -9.37
N ALA A 125 13.09 -14.05 -10.22
CA ALA A 125 11.95 -13.23 -9.80
C ALA A 125 10.75 -14.08 -9.39
N ASP A 126 10.19 -13.75 -8.23
CA ASP A 126 9.03 -14.42 -7.65
C ASP A 126 7.81 -14.30 -8.56
N GLN A 127 7.08 -15.42 -8.68
CA GLN A 127 5.76 -15.50 -9.28
C GLN A 127 4.88 -16.42 -8.45
N SER A 128 3.70 -15.95 -8.02
CA SER A 128 2.74 -16.79 -7.31
C SER A 128 2.12 -17.82 -8.27
N LEU A 129 1.70 -18.96 -7.73
CA LEU A 129 1.06 -20.02 -8.51
C LEU A 129 -0.30 -19.57 -9.06
N ASN A 130 -1.07 -18.81 -8.29
CA ASN A 130 -2.29 -18.16 -8.77
C ASN A 130 -2.01 -17.29 -9.99
N THR A 131 -1.05 -16.37 -9.89
CA THR A 131 -0.72 -15.47 -10.98
C THR A 131 -0.20 -16.23 -12.19
N HIS A 132 0.67 -17.24 -12.02
CA HIS A 132 1.15 -18.07 -13.14
C HIS A 132 -0.01 -18.72 -13.91
N LEU A 133 -0.95 -19.34 -13.19
CA LEU A 133 -2.10 -20.00 -13.80
C LEU A 133 -3.09 -19.00 -14.41
N LEU A 134 -3.46 -17.93 -13.72
CA LEU A 134 -4.42 -16.95 -14.26
C LEU A 134 -3.82 -16.15 -15.43
N ASN A 135 -2.55 -15.73 -15.32
CA ASN A 135 -1.86 -15.00 -16.39
C ASN A 135 -1.53 -15.87 -17.60
N GLY A 136 -1.50 -17.19 -17.49
CA GLY A 136 -1.43 -18.08 -18.64
C GLY A 136 -2.81 -18.36 -19.25
N LEU A 137 -3.79 -18.65 -18.39
CA LEU A 137 -5.13 -19.09 -18.77
C LEU A 137 -5.89 -18.02 -19.54
N PHE A 138 -6.04 -16.82 -18.98
CA PHE A 138 -6.88 -15.79 -19.58
C PHE A 138 -6.40 -15.30 -20.96
N PRO A 139 -5.11 -14.99 -21.20
CA PRO A 139 -4.71 -14.60 -22.54
C PRO A 139 -4.75 -15.76 -23.53
N ALA A 140 -4.46 -17.00 -23.10
CA ALA A 140 -4.66 -18.17 -23.96
C ALA A 140 -6.14 -18.35 -24.34
N ASN A 141 -7.05 -18.07 -23.40
CA ASN A 141 -8.48 -18.06 -23.62
C ASN A 141 -8.93 -17.00 -24.64
N LEU A 142 -8.47 -15.76 -24.50
CA LEU A 142 -8.77 -14.68 -25.45
C LEU A 142 -8.22 -15.00 -26.85
N ILE A 143 -7.02 -15.59 -26.92
CA ILE A 143 -6.45 -16.06 -28.18
C ILE A 143 -7.33 -17.18 -28.78
N GLU A 144 -7.78 -18.14 -27.98
CA GLU A 144 -8.64 -19.24 -28.44
C GLU A 144 -9.98 -18.71 -28.98
N GLN A 145 -10.66 -17.80 -28.28
CA GLN A 145 -11.86 -17.12 -28.76
C GLN A 145 -11.62 -16.35 -30.07
N ARG A 146 -10.42 -15.75 -30.21
CA ARG A 146 -10.02 -15.09 -31.46
C ARG A 146 -9.85 -16.10 -32.59
N LEU A 147 -9.25 -17.25 -32.32
CA LEU A 147 -9.03 -18.33 -33.27
C LEU A 147 -10.33 -19.01 -33.71
N GLU A 148 -11.34 -19.09 -32.83
CA GLU A 148 -12.67 -19.60 -33.14
C GLU A 148 -13.38 -18.76 -34.23
N LYS A 149 -13.12 -17.45 -34.24
CA LYS A 149 -13.67 -16.50 -35.24
C LYS A 149 -12.89 -16.51 -36.56
N LEU A 150 -11.75 -17.18 -36.62
CA LEU A 150 -10.90 -17.27 -37.80
C LEU A 150 -11.02 -18.66 -38.45
N ASN A 151 -10.78 -18.73 -39.75
CA ASN A 151 -10.75 -20.01 -40.46
C ASN A 151 -9.42 -20.75 -40.19
N THR A 152 -9.30 -21.36 -39.01
CA THR A 152 -8.08 -22.02 -38.52
C THR A 152 -8.28 -23.52 -38.30
N THR A 153 -7.19 -24.28 -38.17
CA THR A 153 -7.25 -25.68 -37.73
C THR A 153 -7.92 -25.81 -36.35
N LEU A 154 -7.60 -24.91 -35.43
CA LEU A 154 -8.14 -24.91 -34.07
C LEU A 154 -9.66 -24.81 -34.07
N GLN A 155 -10.22 -23.87 -34.86
CA GLN A 155 -11.67 -23.71 -35.04
C GLN A 155 -12.39 -24.99 -35.50
N ARG A 156 -11.69 -25.93 -36.15
CA ARG A 156 -12.30 -27.18 -36.65
C ARG A 156 -12.29 -28.29 -35.61
N VAL A 157 -11.33 -28.28 -34.68
CA VAL A 157 -11.05 -29.41 -33.77
C VAL A 157 -11.37 -29.13 -32.30
N VAL A 158 -11.36 -27.86 -31.88
CA VAL A 158 -11.69 -27.45 -30.50
C VAL A 158 -13.17 -27.03 -30.45
N ARG A 159 -13.92 -27.69 -29.57
CA ARG A 159 -15.30 -27.35 -29.19
C ARG A 159 -15.35 -27.19 -27.68
N GLU A 160 -16.54 -26.93 -27.13
CA GLU A 160 -16.75 -26.71 -25.70
C GLU A 160 -16.08 -27.76 -24.81
N ARG A 161 -16.24 -29.06 -25.13
CA ARG A 161 -15.64 -30.15 -24.35
C ARG A 161 -14.11 -30.09 -24.36
N GLU A 162 -13.51 -30.00 -25.55
CA GLU A 162 -12.05 -29.93 -25.69
C GLU A 162 -11.49 -28.67 -25.02
N ARG A 163 -12.25 -27.57 -25.04
CA ARG A 163 -11.92 -26.32 -24.34
C ARG A 163 -11.94 -26.48 -22.82
N ARG A 164 -12.93 -27.18 -22.25
CA ARG A 164 -12.93 -27.54 -20.81
C ARG A 164 -11.74 -28.42 -20.46
N ILE A 165 -11.40 -29.41 -21.31
CA ILE A 165 -10.25 -30.31 -21.07
C ILE A 165 -8.92 -29.53 -21.09
N VAL A 166 -8.69 -28.62 -22.03
CA VAL A 166 -7.44 -27.85 -22.07
C VAL A 166 -7.30 -26.88 -20.89
N ILE A 167 -8.39 -26.25 -20.45
CA ILE A 167 -8.39 -25.40 -19.25
C ILE A 167 -8.06 -26.24 -18.01
N ALA A 168 -8.72 -27.38 -17.84
CA ALA A 168 -8.47 -28.30 -16.73
C ALA A 168 -7.03 -28.86 -16.76
N GLY A 169 -6.56 -29.28 -17.93
CA GLY A 169 -5.19 -29.77 -18.13
C GLY A 169 -4.14 -28.69 -17.84
N PHE A 170 -4.40 -27.43 -18.20
CA PHE A 170 -3.51 -26.32 -17.87
C PHE A 170 -3.52 -26.00 -16.38
N VAL A 171 -4.67 -26.01 -15.69
CA VAL A 171 -4.69 -25.83 -14.22
C VAL A 171 -3.84 -26.90 -13.51
N LEU A 172 -3.81 -28.11 -14.05
CA LEU A 172 -3.04 -29.24 -13.54
C LEU A 172 -1.61 -29.31 -14.06
N HIS A 173 -1.16 -28.42 -14.96
CA HIS A 173 0.09 -28.63 -15.67
C HIS A 173 1.31 -28.67 -14.75
N ASP A 174 1.31 -27.86 -13.69
CA ASP A 174 2.36 -27.76 -12.66
C ASP A 174 1.87 -28.33 -11.32
N PHE A 175 1.19 -29.48 -11.35
CA PHE A 175 0.62 -30.10 -10.16
C PHE A 175 1.64 -30.45 -9.05
N GLU A 176 2.93 -30.48 -9.35
CA GLU A 176 4.02 -30.63 -8.39
C GLU A 176 4.31 -29.37 -7.58
N LYS A 177 3.83 -28.19 -8.04
CA LYS A 177 4.09 -26.90 -7.38
C LYS A 177 3.08 -26.57 -6.29
N PHE A 178 1.94 -27.23 -6.24
CA PHE A 178 0.98 -27.00 -5.17
C PHE A 178 1.56 -27.34 -3.80
N ASN A 179 1.07 -26.67 -2.76
CA ASN A 179 1.29 -27.11 -1.40
C ASN A 179 0.37 -28.30 -1.08
N TYR A 180 0.93 -29.51 -1.00
CA TYR A 180 0.13 -30.74 -0.83
C TYR A 180 -0.57 -30.80 0.53
N SER A 181 -0.09 -30.01 1.51
CA SER A 181 -0.74 -29.87 2.82
C SER A 181 -2.09 -29.15 2.73
N SER A 182 -2.32 -28.37 1.67
CA SER A 182 -3.58 -27.62 1.45
C SER A 182 -4.74 -28.50 0.93
N PHE A 183 -4.44 -29.72 0.47
CA PHE A 183 -5.43 -30.70 0.02
C PHE A 183 -5.81 -31.64 1.16
N ALA A 184 -7.05 -31.57 1.61
CA ALA A 184 -7.49 -32.28 2.81
C ALA A 184 -7.50 -33.81 2.59
N LYS A 185 -7.98 -34.25 1.41
CA LYS A 185 -8.20 -35.65 1.05
C LYS A 185 -6.94 -36.36 0.55
N LEU A 186 -5.86 -35.62 0.30
CA LEU A 186 -4.61 -36.21 -0.18
C LEU A 186 -3.97 -37.10 0.92
N PRO A 187 -3.57 -38.34 0.59
CA PRO A 187 -2.88 -39.24 1.51
C PRO A 187 -1.62 -38.63 2.14
N GLN A 188 -1.34 -38.99 3.40
CA GLN A 188 -0.17 -38.48 4.13
C GLN A 188 1.15 -38.80 3.40
N LYS A 189 1.24 -39.96 2.72
CA LYS A 189 2.41 -40.32 1.87
C LYS A 189 2.79 -39.21 0.90
N TYR A 190 1.82 -38.58 0.23
CA TYR A 190 2.09 -37.54 -0.75
C TYR A 190 2.33 -36.17 -0.10
N LYS A 191 1.69 -35.91 1.05
CA LYS A 191 1.95 -34.71 1.85
C LYS A 191 3.36 -34.68 2.40
N ASP A 192 3.87 -35.84 2.80
CA ASP A 192 5.24 -35.99 3.30
C ASP A 192 6.26 -35.87 2.17
N ILE A 193 6.02 -36.52 1.02
CA ILE A 193 6.86 -36.36 -0.18
C ILE A 193 6.88 -34.90 -0.66
N GLY A 194 5.74 -34.20 -0.64
CA GLY A 194 5.68 -32.79 -1.02
C GLY A 194 6.43 -31.84 -0.08
N LYS A 195 6.88 -32.32 1.09
CA LYS A 195 7.74 -31.59 2.03
C LYS A 195 9.20 -32.05 2.00
N ASP A 196 9.48 -33.16 1.33
CA ASP A 196 10.81 -33.73 1.21
C ASP A 196 11.55 -33.05 0.06
N GLU A 197 12.63 -32.34 0.38
CA GLU A 197 13.45 -31.61 -0.59
C GLU A 197 14.21 -32.55 -1.55
N ASP A 198 14.45 -33.80 -1.16
CA ASP A 198 15.21 -34.78 -1.94
C ASP A 198 14.35 -35.57 -2.94
N THR A 199 13.03 -35.65 -2.72
CA THR A 199 12.11 -36.48 -3.51
C THR A 199 11.22 -35.63 -4.45
N LYS A 200 11.31 -35.87 -5.77
CA LYS A 200 10.52 -35.13 -6.76
C LYS A 200 9.20 -35.83 -7.09
N ILE A 201 8.08 -35.11 -6.96
CA ILE A 201 6.72 -35.59 -7.34
C ILE A 201 6.68 -36.11 -8.78
N ARG A 202 7.32 -35.42 -9.73
CA ARG A 202 7.39 -35.85 -11.14
C ARG A 202 8.13 -37.18 -11.35
N GLY A 203 8.92 -37.62 -10.37
CA GLY A 203 9.62 -38.91 -10.39
C GLY A 203 8.79 -40.10 -9.91
N LEU A 204 7.55 -39.89 -9.43
CA LEU A 204 6.64 -40.95 -9.02
C LEU A 204 6.12 -41.76 -10.23
N SER A 205 5.55 -42.93 -9.97
CA SER A 205 4.98 -43.78 -11.01
C SER A 205 3.70 -43.17 -11.62
N LEU A 206 3.38 -43.55 -12.86
CA LEU A 206 2.17 -43.07 -13.53
C LEU A 206 0.88 -43.41 -12.76
N LEU A 207 0.83 -44.54 -12.07
CA LEU A 207 -0.32 -44.91 -11.23
C LEU A 207 -0.50 -43.94 -10.05
N GLU A 208 0.60 -43.50 -9.45
CA GLU A 208 0.57 -42.51 -8.38
C GLU A 208 0.20 -41.13 -8.91
N HIS A 209 0.65 -40.75 -10.11
CA HIS A 209 0.20 -39.51 -10.76
C HIS A 209 -1.31 -39.54 -11.02
N ARG A 210 -1.87 -40.66 -11.47
CA ARG A 210 -3.33 -40.81 -11.62
C ARG A 210 -4.07 -40.64 -10.29
N GLU A 211 -3.58 -41.27 -9.21
CA GLU A 211 -4.15 -41.13 -7.85
C GLU A 211 -4.12 -39.66 -7.38
N ILE A 212 -3.00 -38.97 -7.57
CA ILE A 212 -2.83 -37.55 -7.21
C ILE A 212 -3.81 -36.69 -8.01
N ILE A 213 -3.85 -36.83 -9.34
CA ILE A 213 -4.72 -36.04 -10.21
C ILE A 213 -6.20 -36.32 -9.94
N GLU A 214 -6.58 -37.56 -9.64
CA GLU A 214 -7.97 -37.89 -9.32
C GLU A 214 -8.46 -37.11 -8.07
N ILE A 215 -7.60 -36.99 -7.05
CA ILE A 215 -7.92 -36.26 -5.82
C ILE A 215 -7.88 -34.75 -6.04
N ILE A 216 -6.82 -34.24 -6.67
CA ILE A 216 -6.65 -32.81 -6.93
C ILE A 216 -7.77 -32.29 -7.84
N ALA A 217 -8.16 -33.04 -8.88
CA ALA A 217 -9.26 -32.65 -9.77
C ALA A 217 -10.57 -32.45 -9.00
N VAL A 218 -10.90 -33.34 -8.07
CA VAL A 218 -12.12 -33.22 -7.24
C VAL A 218 -12.01 -32.07 -6.24
N GLU A 219 -10.87 -31.91 -5.56
CA GLU A 219 -10.70 -30.81 -4.59
C GLU A 219 -10.64 -29.42 -5.25
N LEU A 220 -10.19 -29.35 -6.51
CA LEU A 220 -10.24 -28.13 -7.32
C LEU A 220 -11.60 -27.89 -7.98
N GLY A 221 -12.54 -28.85 -7.96
CA GLY A 221 -13.83 -28.71 -8.65
C GLY A 221 -13.77 -28.92 -10.16
N ILE A 222 -12.69 -29.52 -10.67
CA ILE A 222 -12.49 -29.85 -12.10
C ILE A 222 -13.50 -30.92 -12.55
N ASP A 223 -13.87 -31.84 -11.66
CA ASP A 223 -14.91 -32.85 -11.88
C ASP A 223 -16.24 -32.21 -12.34
N ARG A 224 -16.69 -31.18 -11.61
CA ARG A 224 -17.90 -30.41 -11.93
C ARG A 224 -17.70 -29.51 -13.13
N PHE A 225 -16.52 -28.90 -13.27
CA PHE A 225 -16.21 -28.03 -14.40
C PHE A 225 -16.23 -28.77 -15.75
N LEU A 226 -15.70 -30.00 -15.81
CA LEU A 226 -15.69 -30.79 -17.04
C LEU A 226 -17.11 -31.22 -17.45
N ASN A 227 -17.93 -31.63 -16.49
CA ASN A 227 -19.33 -31.96 -16.72
C ASN A 227 -20.20 -31.74 -15.47
N PRO A 228 -20.91 -30.60 -15.38
CA PRO A 228 -21.74 -30.29 -14.21
C PRO A 228 -22.86 -31.31 -13.95
N ASP A 229 -23.40 -31.91 -15.02
CA ASP A 229 -24.52 -32.85 -14.94
C ASP A 229 -24.07 -34.26 -14.52
N ASN A 230 -22.83 -34.63 -14.81
CA ASN A 230 -22.24 -35.91 -14.42
C ASN A 230 -20.76 -35.73 -14.02
N PRO A 231 -20.49 -35.37 -12.75
CA PRO A 231 -19.15 -35.11 -12.27
C PRO A 231 -18.19 -36.30 -12.36
N GLU A 232 -18.66 -37.54 -12.58
CA GLU A 232 -17.80 -38.71 -12.75
C GLU A 232 -17.14 -38.79 -14.14
N THR A 233 -17.62 -38.01 -15.12
CA THR A 233 -17.11 -38.02 -16.49
C THR A 233 -15.61 -37.69 -16.60
N TYR A 234 -15.05 -36.91 -15.67
CA TYR A 234 -13.60 -36.60 -15.69
C TYR A 234 -12.71 -37.85 -15.64
N LYS A 235 -13.18 -38.95 -15.04
CA LYS A 235 -12.43 -40.21 -14.93
C LYS A 235 -12.11 -40.82 -16.30
N GLU A 236 -12.99 -40.60 -17.28
CA GLU A 236 -12.77 -41.04 -18.67
C GLU A 236 -11.62 -40.27 -19.34
N TYR A 237 -11.34 -39.05 -18.86
CA TYR A 237 -10.38 -38.10 -19.44
C TYR A 237 -9.11 -37.93 -18.59
N ILE A 238 -8.87 -38.74 -17.55
CA ILE A 238 -7.67 -38.61 -16.69
C ILE A 238 -6.38 -38.68 -17.52
N ASP A 239 -6.30 -39.61 -18.47
CA ASP A 239 -5.12 -39.75 -19.32
C ASP A 239 -5.00 -38.63 -20.35
N ASP A 240 -6.11 -38.03 -20.79
CA ASP A 240 -6.09 -36.80 -21.60
C ASP A 240 -5.59 -35.59 -20.79
N LEU A 241 -6.06 -35.43 -19.55
CA LEU A 241 -5.61 -34.37 -18.64
C LEU A 241 -4.11 -34.48 -18.34
N LEU A 242 -3.63 -35.69 -18.04
CA LEU A 242 -2.21 -35.97 -17.84
C LEU A 242 -1.40 -35.70 -19.11
N CYS A 243 -1.90 -36.12 -20.28
CA CYS A 243 -1.25 -35.84 -21.56
C CYS A 243 -1.09 -34.33 -21.79
N VAL A 244 -2.15 -33.54 -21.58
CA VAL A 244 -2.10 -32.08 -21.72
C VAL A 244 -1.14 -31.47 -20.68
N ALA A 245 -1.21 -31.90 -19.42
CA ALA A 245 -0.36 -31.41 -18.33
C ALA A 245 1.13 -31.67 -18.56
N TYR A 246 1.52 -32.89 -18.98
CA TYR A 246 2.93 -33.21 -19.28
C TYR A 246 3.48 -32.46 -20.49
N ASN A 247 2.62 -32.20 -21.48
CA ASN A 247 3.03 -31.60 -22.75
C ASN A 247 2.83 -30.08 -22.80
N ALA A 248 2.69 -29.42 -21.65
CA ALA A 248 2.77 -27.96 -21.51
C ALA A 248 4.17 -27.40 -21.87
N GLN A 249 5.20 -28.26 -21.91
CA GLN A 249 6.54 -27.92 -22.40
C GLN A 249 6.97 -28.83 -23.55
N ARG A 250 8.02 -28.44 -24.29
CA ARG A 250 8.54 -29.19 -25.46
C ARG A 250 9.90 -29.86 -25.22
N ARG A 251 10.51 -29.71 -24.04
CA ARG A 251 11.93 -30.03 -23.82
C ARG A 251 12.22 -31.15 -22.82
N TRP A 252 11.46 -31.21 -21.73
CA TRP A 252 11.66 -32.16 -20.64
C TRP A 252 10.33 -32.84 -20.33
N ASP A 253 10.37 -34.09 -19.89
CA ASP A 253 9.21 -34.86 -19.41
C ASP A 253 7.98 -34.88 -20.35
N THR A 254 8.18 -34.71 -21.66
CA THR A 254 7.11 -34.77 -22.67
C THR A 254 6.73 -36.21 -22.95
N ASN A 255 5.43 -36.49 -22.97
CA ASN A 255 4.91 -37.85 -22.99
C ASN A 255 4.01 -38.09 -24.20
N TRP A 256 4.62 -38.10 -25.40
CA TRP A 256 3.92 -38.38 -26.66
C TRP A 256 3.98 -39.85 -27.08
N ASN A 257 4.87 -40.67 -26.49
CA ASN A 257 4.94 -42.10 -26.79
C ASN A 257 4.05 -42.89 -25.84
N PHE A 258 2.73 -42.82 -26.06
CA PHE A 258 1.72 -43.45 -25.22
C PHE A 258 1.96 -44.96 -24.99
N SER A 259 2.51 -45.66 -25.98
CA SER A 259 2.82 -47.09 -25.87
C SER A 259 3.96 -47.42 -24.90
N GLU A 260 4.94 -46.53 -24.79
CA GLU A 260 6.12 -46.69 -23.93
C GLU A 260 5.82 -46.24 -22.49
N PHE A 261 5.05 -45.15 -22.35
CA PHE A 261 4.80 -44.52 -21.06
C PHE A 261 3.46 -44.91 -20.43
N GLY A 262 2.55 -45.59 -21.15
CA GLY A 262 1.34 -46.19 -20.59
C GLY A 262 0.10 -45.29 -20.43
N LEU A 263 0.05 -44.17 -21.16
CA LEU A 263 -1.14 -43.31 -21.26
C LEU A 263 -2.10 -43.83 -22.33
N ASN A 264 -3.41 -43.75 -22.08
CA ASN A 264 -4.47 -44.15 -23.02
C ASN A 264 -5.52 -43.03 -23.20
N PRO A 265 -5.15 -41.89 -23.81
CA PRO A 265 -6.06 -40.76 -23.99
C PRO A 265 -7.24 -41.11 -24.92
N GLN A 266 -8.40 -40.51 -24.67
CA GLN A 266 -9.63 -40.71 -25.47
C GLN A 266 -9.70 -39.79 -26.70
N LEU A 267 -9.07 -38.61 -26.63
CA LEU A 267 -9.09 -37.65 -27.73
C LEU A 267 -8.15 -38.09 -28.86
N ARG A 268 -8.45 -37.65 -30.08
CA ARG A 268 -7.60 -37.93 -31.25
C ARG A 268 -6.29 -37.15 -31.19
N ASP A 269 -5.22 -37.72 -31.73
CA ASP A 269 -3.87 -37.13 -31.76
C ASP A 269 -3.84 -35.67 -32.24
N ARG A 270 -4.59 -35.35 -33.31
CA ARG A 270 -4.65 -33.98 -33.85
C ARG A 270 -5.30 -33.01 -32.86
N THR A 271 -6.34 -33.44 -32.15
CA THR A 271 -6.99 -32.62 -31.13
C THR A 271 -6.04 -32.42 -29.96
N LEU A 272 -5.43 -33.50 -29.44
CA LEU A 272 -4.44 -33.45 -28.35
C LEU A 272 -3.26 -32.52 -28.70
N GLY A 273 -2.74 -32.58 -29.92
CA GLY A 273 -1.70 -31.67 -30.40
C GLY A 273 -2.09 -30.20 -30.28
N CYS A 274 -3.32 -29.83 -30.69
CA CYS A 274 -3.82 -28.47 -30.54
C CYS A 274 -4.01 -28.06 -29.08
N LEU A 275 -4.51 -28.95 -28.21
CA LEU A 275 -4.69 -28.65 -26.78
C LEU A 275 -3.35 -28.48 -26.07
N SER A 276 -2.37 -29.33 -26.37
CA SER A 276 -1.01 -29.21 -25.83
C SER A 276 -0.31 -27.95 -26.34
N ASP A 277 -0.49 -27.56 -27.61
CA ASP A 277 0.06 -26.30 -28.13
C ASP A 277 -0.58 -25.07 -27.47
N LEU A 278 -1.89 -25.08 -27.20
CA LEU A 278 -2.57 -24.03 -26.42
C LEU A 278 -2.05 -23.96 -24.98
N THR A 279 -1.87 -25.11 -24.33
CA THR A 279 -1.33 -25.22 -22.97
C THR A 279 0.12 -24.72 -22.91
N CYS A 280 0.92 -25.10 -23.91
CA CYS A 280 2.29 -24.63 -24.04
C CYS A 280 2.35 -23.12 -24.33
N LEU A 281 1.39 -22.56 -25.06
CA LEU A 281 1.27 -21.11 -25.24
C LEU A 281 0.93 -20.44 -23.91
N ALA A 282 -0.05 -20.94 -23.16
CA ALA A 282 -0.43 -20.42 -21.85
C ALA A 282 0.76 -20.38 -20.87
N ASP A 283 1.47 -21.51 -20.71
CA ASP A 283 2.69 -21.58 -19.89
C ASP A 283 3.79 -20.65 -20.42
N SER A 284 3.99 -20.59 -21.74
CA SER A 284 5.01 -19.71 -22.35
C SER A 284 4.70 -18.23 -22.10
N LEU A 285 3.43 -17.81 -22.17
CA LEU A 285 3.03 -16.43 -21.86
C LEU A 285 3.35 -16.10 -20.40
N ALA A 286 2.92 -16.96 -19.47
CA ALA A 286 3.13 -16.78 -18.04
C ALA A 286 4.61 -16.84 -17.62
N SER A 287 5.45 -17.48 -18.43
CA SER A 287 6.85 -17.77 -18.08
C SER A 287 7.89 -16.87 -18.76
N ILE A 288 7.64 -16.43 -20.00
CA ILE A 288 8.61 -15.71 -20.83
C ILE A 288 8.43 -14.20 -20.68
N ILE A 289 7.19 -13.72 -20.63
CA ILE A 289 6.89 -12.30 -20.71
C ILE A 289 7.15 -11.63 -19.37
N LYS A 290 8.15 -10.73 -19.35
CA LYS A 290 8.50 -9.87 -18.22
C LYS A 290 8.54 -8.40 -18.63
N HIS A 291 8.75 -8.14 -19.91
CA HIS A 291 8.77 -6.82 -20.51
C HIS A 291 7.94 -6.83 -21.81
N PRO A 292 7.42 -5.69 -22.28
CA PRO A 292 6.60 -5.67 -23.50
C PRO A 292 7.33 -6.23 -24.74
N GLN A 293 8.66 -6.05 -24.81
CA GLN A 293 9.51 -6.54 -25.90
C GLN A 293 9.53 -8.08 -25.99
N ASP A 294 9.25 -8.78 -24.90
CA ASP A 294 9.24 -10.25 -24.88
C ASP A 294 8.13 -10.84 -25.76
N GLY A 295 7.15 -10.04 -26.18
CA GLY A 295 6.18 -10.43 -27.21
C GLY A 295 6.84 -10.81 -28.55
N GLU A 296 8.07 -10.38 -28.82
CA GLU A 296 8.83 -10.78 -30.02
C GLU A 296 9.58 -12.11 -29.87
N ASN A 297 9.48 -12.78 -28.71
CA ASN A 297 10.16 -14.06 -28.48
C ASN A 297 9.80 -15.09 -29.56
N THR A 298 10.83 -15.75 -30.10
CA THR A 298 10.68 -16.71 -31.21
C THR A 298 9.72 -17.85 -30.87
N ARG A 299 9.77 -18.39 -29.64
CA ARG A 299 8.91 -19.51 -29.23
C ARG A 299 7.43 -19.10 -29.21
N LEU A 300 7.12 -17.91 -28.68
CA LEU A 300 5.74 -17.39 -28.66
C LEU A 300 5.23 -17.17 -30.09
N ASN A 301 6.07 -16.60 -30.95
CA ASN A 301 5.71 -16.35 -32.35
C ASN A 301 5.55 -17.64 -33.17
N GLU A 302 6.33 -18.68 -32.91
CA GLU A 302 6.15 -20.01 -33.51
C GLU A 302 4.84 -20.67 -33.06
N LEU A 303 4.51 -20.60 -31.76
CA LEU A 303 3.27 -21.16 -31.21
C LEU A 303 2.03 -20.47 -31.79
N ILE A 304 1.98 -19.13 -31.76
CA ILE A 304 0.83 -18.40 -32.33
C ILE A 304 0.74 -18.57 -33.84
N HIS A 305 1.88 -18.71 -34.55
CA HIS A 305 1.88 -19.01 -35.97
C HIS A 305 1.26 -20.38 -36.26
N SER A 306 1.64 -21.41 -35.50
CA SER A 306 1.07 -22.77 -35.62
C SER A 306 -0.44 -22.77 -35.33
N LEU A 307 -0.85 -22.19 -34.20
CA LEU A 307 -2.25 -22.19 -33.75
C LEU A 307 -3.18 -21.37 -34.67
N SER A 308 -2.67 -20.30 -35.28
CA SER A 308 -3.45 -19.38 -36.14
C SER A 308 -3.36 -19.68 -37.64
N ASP A 309 -2.72 -20.78 -38.05
CA ASP A 309 -2.37 -21.05 -39.45
C ASP A 309 -1.65 -19.82 -40.10
N GLY A 310 -0.83 -19.13 -39.31
CA GLY A 310 -0.03 -17.97 -39.71
C GLY A 310 -0.77 -16.64 -39.89
N GLN A 311 -2.00 -16.53 -39.39
CA GLN A 311 -2.84 -15.33 -39.51
C GLN A 311 -2.60 -14.28 -38.42
N LEU A 312 -2.11 -14.68 -37.25
CA LEU A 312 -1.89 -13.81 -36.09
C LEU A 312 -0.41 -13.69 -35.72
N LYS A 313 -0.06 -12.62 -35.00
CA LYS A 313 1.26 -12.34 -34.42
C LYS A 313 1.11 -11.56 -33.11
N PHE A 314 2.14 -11.60 -32.27
CA PHE A 314 2.26 -10.65 -31.17
C PHE A 314 2.97 -9.37 -31.61
N THR A 315 2.63 -8.26 -30.97
CA THR A 315 3.29 -6.96 -31.15
C THR A 315 3.12 -6.15 -29.87
N TYR A 316 3.82 -5.03 -29.72
CA TYR A 316 3.81 -4.28 -28.46
C TYR A 316 4.04 -2.80 -28.68
N HIS A 317 3.77 -2.02 -27.63
CA HIS A 317 4.46 -0.75 -27.39
C HIS A 317 5.12 -0.78 -26.01
N SER A 318 6.17 0.01 -25.84
CA SER A 318 6.76 0.23 -24.53
C SER A 318 7.24 1.66 -24.34
N ILE A 319 7.45 2.00 -23.07
CA ILE A 319 7.92 3.29 -22.59
C ILE A 319 9.16 3.01 -21.75
N SER A 320 10.22 3.81 -21.93
CA SER A 320 11.51 3.58 -21.28
C SER A 320 11.55 3.89 -19.77
N GLU A 321 10.47 4.45 -19.20
CA GLU A 321 10.42 4.85 -17.79
C GLU A 321 8.99 4.81 -17.22
N ASN A 322 8.88 4.56 -15.91
CA ASN A 322 7.63 4.62 -15.16
C ASN A 322 7.59 5.86 -14.24
N ARG A 323 6.64 6.77 -14.49
CA ARG A 323 6.42 7.99 -13.70
C ARG A 323 5.18 7.94 -12.81
N GLY A 324 4.32 6.94 -12.96
CA GLY A 324 3.02 6.89 -12.28
C GLY A 324 1.88 7.33 -13.20
N VAL A 325 1.27 8.49 -12.94
CA VAL A 325 0.05 8.93 -13.63
C VAL A 325 0.31 9.18 -15.11
N LEU A 326 1.39 9.90 -15.44
CA LEU A 326 1.75 10.23 -16.81
C LEU A 326 1.98 8.97 -17.64
N THR A 327 2.62 7.95 -17.07
CA THR A 327 2.84 6.65 -17.75
C THR A 327 1.51 5.98 -18.10
N ASN A 328 0.54 5.95 -17.18
CA ASN A 328 -0.80 5.43 -17.48
C ASN A 328 -1.49 6.19 -18.61
N VAL A 329 -1.41 7.53 -18.62
CA VAL A 329 -2.03 8.34 -19.68
C VAL A 329 -1.36 8.08 -21.04
N VAL A 330 -0.03 7.93 -21.08
CA VAL A 330 0.73 7.60 -22.30
C VAL A 330 0.38 6.22 -22.83
N ASN A 331 0.37 5.20 -21.96
CA ASN A 331 -0.04 3.85 -22.34
C ASN A 331 -1.45 3.85 -22.93
N ASN A 332 -2.38 4.57 -22.33
CA ASN A 332 -3.74 4.70 -22.84
C ASN A 332 -3.82 5.45 -24.17
N ALA A 333 -3.03 6.50 -24.38
CA ALA A 333 -2.98 7.19 -25.67
C ALA A 333 -2.41 6.30 -26.79
N LEU A 334 -1.44 5.44 -26.46
CA LEU A 334 -0.88 4.44 -27.37
C LEU A 334 -1.88 3.33 -27.68
N MET A 335 -2.60 2.81 -26.69
CA MET A 335 -3.67 1.82 -26.91
C MET A 335 -4.76 2.38 -27.83
N GLU A 336 -5.22 3.61 -27.59
CA GLU A 336 -6.18 4.28 -28.48
C GLU A 336 -5.65 4.42 -29.91
N ALA A 337 -4.36 4.69 -30.08
CA ALA A 337 -3.75 4.76 -31.41
C ALA A 337 -3.78 3.40 -32.13
N HIS A 338 -3.45 2.30 -31.44
CA HIS A 338 -3.57 0.94 -31.99
C HIS A 338 -5.03 0.60 -32.35
N LEU A 339 -5.94 0.81 -31.41
CA LEU A 339 -7.36 0.47 -31.57
C LEU A 339 -8.05 1.31 -32.65
N SER A 340 -7.61 2.55 -32.88
CA SER A 340 -8.16 3.40 -33.95
C SER A 340 -7.89 2.90 -35.37
N LEU A 341 -6.99 1.92 -35.52
CA LEU A 341 -6.72 1.25 -36.80
C LEU A 341 -7.71 0.11 -37.09
N ASN A 342 -8.48 -0.35 -36.09
CA ASN A 342 -9.52 -1.34 -36.30
C ASN A 342 -10.67 -0.74 -37.12
N THR A 343 -11.25 -1.55 -38.01
CA THR A 343 -12.41 -1.19 -38.84
C THR A 343 -13.59 -2.10 -38.53
N GLU A 344 -14.77 -1.79 -39.05
CA GLU A 344 -15.97 -2.65 -38.90
C GLU A 344 -15.71 -4.08 -39.43
N ASP A 345 -14.91 -4.21 -40.50
CA ASP A 345 -14.59 -5.49 -41.13
C ASP A 345 -13.38 -6.19 -40.51
N PHE A 346 -12.42 -5.43 -39.97
CA PHE A 346 -11.14 -5.96 -39.51
C PHE A 346 -10.77 -5.47 -38.11
N ASN A 347 -10.81 -6.40 -37.15
CA ASN A 347 -10.14 -6.23 -35.86
C ASN A 347 -8.63 -6.54 -36.01
N TYR A 348 -7.82 -5.51 -36.22
CA TYR A 348 -6.38 -5.64 -36.45
C TYR A 348 -5.58 -5.79 -35.17
N TYR A 349 -5.94 -5.06 -34.11
CA TYR A 349 -5.23 -4.99 -32.84
C TYR A 349 -6.16 -5.24 -31.67
N GLU A 350 -5.76 -6.13 -30.78
CA GLU A 350 -6.46 -6.43 -29.54
C GLU A 350 -5.47 -6.41 -28.37
N PRO A 351 -5.61 -5.49 -27.40
CA PRO A 351 -4.79 -5.44 -26.20
C PRO A 351 -4.92 -6.75 -25.43
N LEU A 352 -3.79 -7.39 -25.12
CA LEU A 352 -3.78 -8.71 -24.48
C LEU A 352 -3.18 -8.65 -23.08
N LEU A 353 -2.00 -8.02 -22.93
CA LEU A 353 -1.24 -8.01 -21.68
C LEU A 353 -0.84 -6.59 -21.31
N TYR A 354 -1.12 -6.19 -20.07
CA TYR A 354 -0.85 -4.86 -19.55
C TYR A 354 0.33 -4.90 -18.59
N LEU A 355 1.42 -4.22 -18.95
CA LEU A 355 2.63 -4.06 -18.14
C LEU A 355 2.76 -2.61 -17.69
N PRO A 356 3.45 -2.31 -16.57
CA PRO A 356 3.64 -0.94 -16.10
C PRO A 356 4.21 0.00 -17.17
N THR A 357 5.10 -0.53 -18.01
CA THR A 357 5.82 0.21 -19.05
C THR A 357 5.25 0.03 -20.45
N GLY A 358 4.17 -0.73 -20.67
CA GLY A 358 3.69 -0.97 -22.01
C GLY A 358 2.57 -2.00 -22.13
N VAL A 359 2.19 -2.32 -23.36
CA VAL A 359 1.12 -3.28 -23.66
C VAL A 359 1.55 -4.19 -24.78
N ILE A 360 1.24 -5.49 -24.64
CA ILE A 360 1.36 -6.48 -25.72
C ILE A 360 -0.02 -6.68 -26.32
N TYR A 361 -0.07 -6.68 -27.65
CA TYR A 361 -1.28 -6.85 -28.45
C TYR A 361 -1.22 -8.17 -29.22
N LEU A 362 -2.38 -8.80 -29.36
CA LEU A 362 -2.63 -9.78 -30.41
C LEU A 362 -2.98 -9.01 -31.68
N ALA A 363 -2.20 -9.21 -32.73
CA ALA A 363 -2.40 -8.50 -33.98
C ALA A 363 -2.58 -9.46 -35.15
N ARG A 364 -3.37 -9.04 -36.15
CA ARG A 364 -3.33 -9.70 -37.45
C ARG A 364 -1.95 -9.51 -38.09
N ARG A 365 -1.53 -10.50 -38.88
CA ARG A 365 -0.23 -10.44 -39.55
C ARG A 365 -0.11 -9.24 -40.49
N ASP A 366 -1.21 -8.88 -41.15
CA ASP A 366 -1.39 -7.77 -42.09
C ASP A 366 -1.76 -6.42 -41.43
N ALA A 367 -1.69 -6.32 -40.09
CA ALA A 367 -2.06 -5.10 -39.37
C ALA A 367 -1.19 -3.89 -39.78
N PRO A 368 -1.80 -2.70 -40.00
CA PRO A 368 -1.09 -1.49 -40.42
C PRO A 368 -0.25 -0.88 -39.30
N SER A 369 0.94 -0.35 -39.61
CA SER A 369 1.80 0.31 -38.62
C SER A 369 1.22 1.66 -38.13
N ILE A 370 1.54 2.00 -36.88
CA ILE A 370 1.09 3.24 -36.23
C ILE A 370 1.92 4.43 -36.67
N GLN A 371 1.24 5.57 -36.89
CA GLN A 371 1.87 6.86 -37.18
C GLN A 371 2.39 7.48 -35.88
N VAL A 372 3.71 7.61 -35.76
CA VAL A 372 4.36 8.04 -34.51
C VAL A 372 4.24 9.55 -34.30
N GLU A 373 4.14 10.29 -35.38
CA GLU A 373 4.15 11.75 -35.45
C GLU A 373 2.92 12.36 -34.76
N GLU A 374 1.80 11.63 -34.74
CA GLU A 374 0.51 12.06 -34.17
C GLU A 374 0.38 11.76 -32.68
N ILE A 375 1.19 10.85 -32.13
CA ILE A 375 1.10 10.41 -30.73
C ILE A 375 1.26 11.57 -29.73
N PRO A 376 2.25 12.49 -29.89
CA PRO A 376 2.39 13.63 -28.98
C PRO A 376 1.13 14.49 -28.85
N GLU A 377 0.48 14.84 -29.97
CA GLU A 377 -0.74 15.65 -29.95
C GLU A 377 -1.92 14.89 -29.35
N ARG A 378 -2.05 13.60 -29.69
CA ARG A 378 -3.06 12.74 -29.08
C ARG A 378 -2.92 12.71 -27.56
N LEU A 379 -1.70 12.60 -27.05
CA LEU A 379 -1.44 12.63 -25.61
C LEU A 379 -1.82 13.97 -24.97
N VAL A 380 -1.39 15.09 -25.56
CA VAL A 380 -1.71 16.44 -25.06
C VAL A 380 -3.22 16.63 -24.99
N ASN A 381 -3.95 16.26 -26.04
CA ASN A 381 -5.41 16.36 -26.09
C ASN A 381 -6.08 15.47 -25.04
N LYS A 382 -5.55 14.26 -24.81
CA LYS A 382 -6.06 13.36 -23.77
C LYS A 382 -5.85 13.92 -22.36
N ILE A 383 -4.65 14.41 -22.06
CA ILE A 383 -4.35 15.08 -20.78
C ILE A 383 -5.27 16.28 -20.57
N LYS A 384 -5.43 17.13 -21.60
CA LYS A 384 -6.33 18.28 -21.56
C LYS A 384 -7.76 17.88 -21.24
N LYS A 385 -8.30 16.87 -21.94
CA LYS A 385 -9.67 16.38 -21.73
C LYS A 385 -9.87 15.82 -20.32
N LEU A 386 -8.96 14.96 -19.86
CA LEU A 386 -9.02 14.32 -18.53
C LEU A 386 -8.96 15.37 -17.42
N CYS A 387 -7.95 16.25 -17.47
CA CYS A 387 -7.74 17.26 -16.43
C CYS A 387 -8.83 18.33 -16.45
N ALA A 388 -9.23 18.83 -17.62
CA ALA A 388 -10.29 19.84 -17.71
C ALA A 388 -11.61 19.34 -17.13
N SER A 389 -11.96 18.07 -17.35
CA SER A 389 -13.17 17.46 -16.78
C SER A 389 -13.11 17.42 -15.25
N GLN A 390 -11.97 17.00 -14.67
CA GLN A 390 -11.78 16.96 -13.22
C GLN A 390 -11.70 18.35 -12.58
N LEU A 391 -11.01 19.30 -13.22
CA LEU A 391 -10.89 20.68 -12.74
C LEU A 391 -12.24 21.42 -12.77
N ARG A 392 -13.09 21.18 -13.77
CA ARG A 392 -14.47 21.71 -13.78
C ARG A 392 -15.29 21.22 -12.59
N LEU A 393 -15.16 19.93 -12.27
CA LEU A 393 -15.94 19.27 -11.23
C LEU A 393 -15.46 19.65 -9.82
N ARG A 394 -14.15 19.57 -9.56
CA ARG A 394 -13.58 19.76 -8.21
C ARG A 394 -13.13 21.19 -7.92
N GLN A 395 -12.79 21.96 -8.97
CA GLN A 395 -12.24 23.32 -8.85
C GLN A 395 -11.02 23.39 -7.91
N THR A 396 -10.23 22.30 -7.86
CA THR A 396 -9.05 22.18 -7.00
C THR A 396 -8.00 23.19 -7.39
N GLY A 397 -7.41 23.88 -6.41
CA GLY A 397 -6.43 24.94 -6.63
C GLY A 397 -7.01 26.35 -6.73
N PHE A 398 -8.34 26.52 -6.63
CA PHE A 398 -8.95 27.82 -6.34
C PHE A 398 -8.94 28.09 -4.84
N GLY A 399 -8.68 29.33 -4.45
CA GLY A 399 -8.81 29.78 -3.08
C GLY A 399 -9.05 31.29 -3.01
N ARG A 400 -9.45 31.75 -1.82
CA ARG A 400 -9.54 33.18 -1.50
C ARG A 400 -8.34 33.56 -0.64
N ASP A 401 -7.71 34.68 -0.93
CA ASP A 401 -6.81 35.34 0.01
C ASP A 401 -7.37 36.71 0.38
N GLY A 402 -6.80 37.39 1.38
CA GLY A 402 -7.31 38.68 1.86
C GLY A 402 -7.38 39.79 0.79
N LYS A 403 -6.88 39.55 -0.44
CA LYS A 403 -6.86 40.46 -1.59
C LYS A 403 -7.80 40.04 -2.73
N GLY A 404 -8.42 38.86 -2.67
CA GLY A 404 -9.40 38.36 -3.64
C GLY A 404 -9.22 36.88 -3.98
N MET A 405 -9.86 36.44 -5.06
CA MET A 405 -9.76 35.07 -5.56
C MET A 405 -8.41 34.81 -6.27
N LYS A 406 -7.89 33.60 -6.12
CA LYS A 406 -6.70 33.09 -6.82
C LYS A 406 -6.94 31.68 -7.34
N TYR A 407 -6.23 31.32 -8.40
CA TYR A 407 -6.19 29.97 -8.96
C TYR A 407 -4.74 29.54 -9.23
N ALA A 408 -4.52 28.24 -9.36
CA ALA A 408 -3.21 27.69 -9.70
C ALA A 408 -2.90 27.89 -11.19
N GLU A 409 -1.69 28.33 -11.53
CA GLU A 409 -1.32 28.70 -12.91
C GLU A 409 -1.53 27.59 -13.95
N TYR A 410 -1.51 26.31 -13.54
CA TYR A 410 -1.73 25.17 -14.44
C TYR A 410 -3.11 25.18 -15.14
N TYR A 411 -4.10 25.93 -14.63
CA TYR A 411 -5.40 26.05 -15.29
C TYR A 411 -5.28 26.57 -16.73
N ASN A 412 -4.29 27.43 -16.98
CA ASN A 412 -4.00 27.98 -18.31
C ASN A 412 -3.56 26.91 -19.33
N LEU A 413 -3.14 25.72 -18.88
CA LEU A 413 -2.77 24.61 -19.77
C LEU A 413 -3.98 23.83 -20.30
N PHE A 414 -5.15 23.98 -19.65
CA PHE A 414 -6.32 23.13 -19.88
C PHE A 414 -7.54 23.87 -20.42
N PHE A 415 -7.62 25.17 -20.15
CA PHE A 415 -8.74 26.01 -20.56
C PHE A 415 -8.28 27.16 -21.43
N ASP A 416 -9.09 27.52 -22.42
CA ASP A 416 -9.03 28.84 -23.02
C ASP A 416 -9.55 29.89 -22.03
N ASP A 417 -9.40 31.17 -22.38
CA ASP A 417 -9.77 32.27 -21.48
C ASP A 417 -11.25 32.16 -21.05
N ILE A 418 -12.14 31.82 -21.98
CA ILE A 418 -13.59 31.70 -21.72
C ILE A 418 -13.88 30.50 -20.81
N GLY A 419 -13.34 29.32 -21.12
CA GLY A 419 -13.49 28.14 -20.29
C GLY A 419 -12.96 28.35 -18.87
N LEU A 420 -11.86 29.09 -18.74
CA LEU A 420 -11.30 29.44 -17.43
C LEU A 420 -12.23 30.37 -16.65
N MET A 421 -12.81 31.38 -17.30
CA MET A 421 -13.80 32.28 -16.67
C MET A 421 -15.03 31.51 -16.17
N GLN A 422 -15.52 30.51 -16.91
CA GLN A 422 -16.66 29.68 -16.49
C GLN A 422 -16.35 28.84 -15.24
N VAL A 423 -15.16 28.24 -15.19
CA VAL A 423 -14.72 27.48 -14.01
C VAL A 423 -14.47 28.40 -12.83
N ALA A 424 -13.86 29.56 -13.08
CA ALA A 424 -13.62 30.60 -12.07
C ALA A 424 -14.92 31.13 -11.44
N LEU A 425 -15.98 31.30 -12.23
CA LEU A 425 -17.29 31.67 -11.71
C LEU A 425 -17.82 30.60 -10.76
N SER A 426 -17.81 29.35 -11.20
CA SER A 426 -18.30 28.22 -10.40
C SER A 426 -17.50 28.06 -9.10
N ALA A 427 -16.18 28.27 -9.14
CA ALA A 427 -15.32 28.27 -7.96
C ALA A 427 -15.60 29.44 -7.01
N THR A 428 -15.83 30.63 -7.56
CA THR A 428 -16.14 31.84 -6.77
C THR A 428 -17.45 31.67 -6.02
N LEU A 429 -18.50 31.18 -6.67
CA LEU A 429 -19.80 30.94 -6.02
C LEU A 429 -19.74 29.82 -4.97
N ARG A 430 -18.87 28.81 -5.16
CA ARG A 430 -18.64 27.76 -4.15
C ARG A 430 -17.90 28.31 -2.92
N ILE A 431 -16.86 29.12 -3.13
CA ILE A 431 -16.02 29.65 -2.04
C ILE A 431 -16.73 30.78 -1.28
N LEU A 432 -17.44 31.64 -2.00
CA LEU A 432 -18.28 32.71 -1.48
C LEU A 432 -19.74 32.24 -1.45
N SER A 433 -20.01 31.14 -0.76
CA SER A 433 -21.37 30.63 -0.60
C SER A 433 -22.24 31.63 0.16
N PRO A 434 -23.57 31.61 -0.02
CA PRO A 434 -24.49 32.50 0.70
C PRO A 434 -24.40 32.40 2.24
N THR A 435 -23.83 31.33 2.77
CA THR A 435 -23.60 31.09 4.20
C THR A 435 -22.37 31.80 4.78
N LYS A 436 -21.48 32.34 3.94
CA LYS A 436 -20.27 33.05 4.39
C LYS A 436 -20.57 34.52 4.69
N SER A 437 -19.88 35.07 5.68
CA SER A 437 -19.93 36.49 6.01
C SER A 437 -19.37 37.34 4.86
N SER A 438 -20.10 38.40 4.51
CA SER A 438 -19.66 39.39 3.54
C SER A 438 -18.47 40.20 4.07
N VAL A 439 -17.61 40.70 3.18
CA VAL A 439 -16.62 41.73 3.53
C VAL A 439 -16.92 43.05 2.82
N ALA A 440 -18.04 43.14 2.10
CA ALA A 440 -18.43 44.31 1.33
C ALA A 440 -18.48 45.56 2.21
N LYS A 441 -19.05 45.47 3.42
CA LYS A 441 -19.11 46.62 4.33
C LYS A 441 -17.72 47.13 4.72
N SER A 442 -16.79 46.22 5.03
CA SER A 442 -15.40 46.56 5.32
C SER A 442 -14.71 47.25 4.14
N ARG A 443 -15.00 46.82 2.91
CA ARG A 443 -14.46 47.47 1.69
C ARG A 443 -15.05 48.86 1.46
N SER A 444 -16.34 49.04 1.72
CA SER A 444 -17.01 50.34 1.67
C SER A 444 -16.41 51.32 2.69
N ASP A 445 -16.22 50.89 3.94
CA ASP A 445 -15.66 51.72 5.00
C ASP A 445 -14.22 52.16 4.67
N ASN A 446 -13.44 51.34 3.97
CA ASN A 446 -12.11 51.72 3.51
C ASN A 446 -12.14 52.76 2.38
N LEU A 447 -13.10 52.69 1.45
CA LEU A 447 -13.30 53.75 0.45
C LEU A 447 -13.69 55.07 1.12
N ILE A 448 -14.58 55.04 2.12
CA ILE A 448 -14.95 56.22 2.90
C ILE A 448 -13.73 56.79 3.65
N LYS A 449 -12.83 55.95 4.17
CA LYS A 449 -11.56 56.43 4.77
C LYS A 449 -10.68 57.15 3.75
N PHE A 450 -10.56 56.65 2.52
CA PHE A 450 -9.82 57.35 1.46
C PHE A 450 -10.46 58.69 1.09
N GLN A 451 -11.79 58.77 1.12
CA GLN A 451 -12.53 60.02 0.94
C GLN A 451 -12.27 61.01 2.08
N GLN A 452 -12.27 60.55 3.34
CA GLN A 452 -11.93 61.39 4.51
C GLN A 452 -10.48 61.90 4.49
N GLN A 453 -9.58 61.16 3.82
CA GLN A 453 -8.18 61.57 3.62
C GLN A 453 -7.98 62.53 2.44
N GLY A 454 -9.05 62.90 1.73
CA GLY A 454 -8.98 63.77 0.54
C GLY A 454 -8.39 63.10 -0.70
N ILE A 455 -8.33 61.76 -0.73
CA ILE A 455 -7.86 60.99 -1.89
C ILE A 455 -8.98 60.77 -2.91
N LEU A 456 -10.21 60.57 -2.44
CA LEU A 456 -11.41 60.47 -3.27
C LEU A 456 -12.26 61.72 -3.11
N SER A 457 -12.99 62.10 -4.16
CA SER A 457 -13.85 63.28 -4.14
C SER A 457 -14.97 63.15 -3.11
N ALA A 458 -15.20 64.22 -2.33
CA ALA A 458 -16.27 64.28 -1.33
C ALA A 458 -17.68 64.28 -1.94
N ASP A 459 -17.79 64.57 -3.25
CA ASP A 459 -19.06 64.70 -3.98
C ASP A 459 -19.69 63.34 -4.33
N TYR A 460 -18.99 62.22 -4.10
CA TYR A 460 -19.45 60.88 -4.46
C TYR A 460 -19.83 60.03 -3.25
N ASP A 461 -20.86 59.19 -3.39
CA ASP A 461 -21.27 58.24 -2.36
C ASP A 461 -20.66 56.86 -2.59
N PHE A 462 -19.64 56.53 -1.79
CA PHE A 462 -18.97 55.23 -1.78
C PHE A 462 -19.55 54.26 -0.74
N SER A 463 -20.71 54.58 -0.14
CA SER A 463 -21.36 53.71 0.84
C SER A 463 -22.15 52.58 0.17
N PHE A 464 -21.99 51.36 0.68
CA PHE A 464 -22.81 50.21 0.28
C PHE A 464 -23.04 49.24 1.45
N LYS A 465 -24.10 48.44 1.30
CA LYS A 465 -24.57 47.48 2.32
C LYS A 465 -23.62 46.28 2.41
N ASP A 466 -23.69 45.59 3.54
CA ASP A 466 -23.03 44.29 3.70
C ASP A 466 -23.85 43.23 2.97
N ASP A 467 -23.33 42.70 1.87
CA ASP A 467 -24.04 41.80 0.97
C ASP A 467 -23.04 40.89 0.24
N ILE A 468 -23.17 39.58 0.44
CA ILE A 468 -22.28 38.58 -0.13
C ILE A 468 -22.31 38.56 -1.66
N ARG A 469 -23.43 38.99 -2.28
CA ARG A 469 -23.56 39.12 -3.74
C ARG A 469 -22.59 40.16 -4.30
N ILE A 470 -22.27 41.21 -3.52
CA ILE A 470 -21.26 42.20 -3.88
C ILE A 470 -19.89 41.54 -3.93
N ASP A 471 -19.54 40.73 -2.92
CA ASP A 471 -18.26 40.02 -2.88
C ASP A 471 -18.14 39.04 -4.06
N GLN A 472 -19.20 38.29 -4.37
CA GLN A 472 -19.24 37.33 -5.48
C GLN A 472 -18.95 37.99 -6.83
N ILE A 473 -19.66 39.08 -7.14
CA ILE A 473 -19.47 39.80 -8.41
C ILE A 473 -18.10 40.49 -8.44
N ALA A 474 -17.71 41.13 -7.33
CA ALA A 474 -16.50 41.93 -7.30
C ALA A 474 -15.22 41.09 -7.40
N GLU A 475 -15.14 40.01 -6.63
CA GLU A 475 -13.98 39.12 -6.67
C GLU A 475 -13.93 38.29 -7.96
N PHE A 476 -15.08 37.97 -8.56
CA PHE A 476 -15.12 37.34 -9.87
C PHE A 476 -14.69 38.30 -10.99
N GLY A 477 -15.20 39.53 -11.00
CA GLY A 477 -14.81 40.55 -11.96
C GLY A 477 -13.31 40.84 -11.92
N ASP A 478 -12.75 40.91 -10.72
CA ASP A 478 -11.31 41.07 -10.50
C ASP A 478 -10.47 39.91 -11.07
N LEU A 479 -10.96 38.68 -10.85
CA LEU A 479 -10.35 37.47 -11.34
C LEU A 479 -10.32 37.47 -12.88
N ILE A 480 -11.40 37.88 -13.53
CA ILE A 480 -11.45 38.01 -14.99
C ILE A 480 -10.49 39.12 -15.47
N SER A 481 -10.52 40.29 -14.85
CA SER A 481 -9.81 41.46 -15.37
C SER A 481 -8.30 41.41 -15.12
N ARG A 482 -7.87 41.25 -13.87
CA ARG A 482 -6.45 41.32 -13.51
C ARG A 482 -5.73 39.99 -13.65
N LYS A 483 -6.40 38.88 -13.38
CA LYS A 483 -5.75 37.55 -13.38
C LYS A 483 -5.84 36.89 -14.74
N ILE A 484 -7.03 36.62 -15.26
CA ILE A 484 -7.19 35.90 -16.53
C ILE A 484 -6.75 36.78 -17.71
N TRP A 485 -7.39 37.92 -17.92
CA TRP A 485 -7.04 38.80 -19.05
C TRP A 485 -5.68 39.47 -18.87
N GLY A 486 -5.37 39.97 -17.66
CA GLY A 486 -4.08 40.57 -17.36
C GLY A 486 -2.89 39.62 -17.62
N GLU A 487 -3.02 38.34 -17.27
CA GLU A 487 -1.99 37.33 -17.57
C GLU A 487 -1.87 37.06 -19.08
N ARG A 488 -3.00 36.95 -19.80
CA ARG A 488 -3.01 36.82 -21.27
C ARG A 488 -2.31 37.99 -21.95
N VAL A 489 -2.57 39.22 -21.49
CA VAL A 489 -1.90 40.44 -21.96
C VAL A 489 -0.39 40.36 -21.73
N ASN A 490 0.06 39.95 -20.54
CA ASN A 490 1.47 39.77 -20.24
C ASN A 490 2.15 38.73 -21.15
N GLN A 491 1.45 37.64 -21.47
CA GLN A 491 1.95 36.62 -22.41
C GLN A 491 2.09 37.17 -23.83
N ILE A 492 1.08 37.88 -24.32
CA ILE A 492 1.12 38.54 -25.64
C ILE A 492 2.27 39.54 -25.69
N GLU A 493 2.45 40.37 -24.66
CA GLU A 493 3.56 41.32 -24.61
C GLU A 493 4.94 40.65 -24.57
N ALA A 494 5.07 39.52 -23.88
CA ALA A 494 6.30 38.74 -23.85
C ALA A 494 6.66 38.19 -25.24
N GLU A 495 5.68 37.66 -25.99
CA GLU A 495 5.89 37.20 -27.36
C GLU A 495 6.16 38.35 -28.32
N ARG A 496 5.49 39.50 -28.17
CA ARG A 496 5.79 40.72 -28.94
C ARG A 496 7.21 41.24 -28.71
N LYS A 497 7.79 41.02 -27.52
CA LYS A 497 9.20 41.35 -27.24
C LYS A 497 10.16 40.44 -28.01
N LYS A 498 9.76 39.19 -28.28
CA LYS A 498 10.54 38.22 -29.07
C LYS A 498 10.37 38.45 -30.57
N ASP A 499 9.13 38.66 -31.03
CA ASP A 499 8.79 38.97 -32.41
C ASP A 499 8.11 40.34 -32.54
N LYS A 500 8.90 41.33 -33.00
CA LYS A 500 8.43 42.70 -33.20
C LYS A 500 7.45 42.87 -34.38
N LYS A 501 7.21 41.83 -35.19
CA LYS A 501 6.25 41.86 -36.31
C LYS A 501 4.80 41.68 -35.87
N LEU A 502 4.56 41.21 -34.65
CA LEU A 502 3.21 40.99 -34.12
C LEU A 502 2.47 42.32 -33.90
N PRO A 503 1.14 42.36 -34.15
CA PRO A 503 0.35 43.59 -34.09
C PRO A 503 0.33 44.21 -32.69
N GLY A 504 0.12 45.53 -32.64
CA GLY A 504 -0.06 46.28 -31.39
C GLY A 504 -1.27 45.79 -30.61
N LEU A 505 -1.10 45.51 -29.31
CA LEU A 505 -2.21 45.13 -28.45
C LEU A 505 -3.16 46.34 -28.28
N PRO A 506 -4.45 46.22 -28.63
CA PRO A 506 -5.42 47.29 -28.40
C PRO A 506 -5.66 47.46 -26.90
N HIS A 507 -5.86 48.70 -26.46
CA HIS A 507 -6.19 48.98 -25.07
C HIS A 507 -7.65 48.54 -24.81
N LEU A 508 -7.82 47.63 -23.85
CA LEU A 508 -9.12 47.10 -23.42
C LEU A 508 -9.16 47.10 -21.89
N ASP A 509 -10.00 47.96 -21.31
CA ASP A 509 -10.32 47.96 -19.89
C ASP A 509 -11.64 47.24 -19.65
N ILE A 510 -11.56 46.05 -19.06
CA ILE A 510 -12.71 45.19 -18.79
C ILE A 510 -13.70 45.85 -17.82
N VAL A 511 -13.22 46.68 -16.88
CA VAL A 511 -14.09 47.34 -15.91
C VAL A 511 -14.96 48.38 -16.62
N ASP A 512 -14.35 49.19 -17.50
CA ASP A 512 -15.06 50.21 -18.30
C ASP A 512 -16.09 49.55 -19.24
N GLU A 513 -15.75 48.44 -19.89
CA GLU A 513 -16.68 47.76 -20.81
C GLU A 513 -17.84 47.08 -20.08
N ILE A 514 -17.60 46.46 -18.92
CA ILE A 514 -18.68 45.88 -18.10
C ILE A 514 -19.60 46.97 -17.53
N ALA A 515 -19.05 48.10 -17.09
CA ALA A 515 -19.87 49.23 -16.65
C ALA A 515 -20.79 49.74 -17.78
N LYS A 516 -20.32 49.77 -19.04
CA LYS A 516 -21.16 50.11 -20.20
C LYS A 516 -22.23 49.05 -20.45
N PHE A 517 -21.84 47.77 -20.45
CA PHE A 517 -22.75 46.64 -20.69
C PHE A 517 -23.89 46.59 -19.66
N TRP A 518 -23.59 46.89 -18.40
CA TRP A 518 -24.58 46.97 -17.32
C TRP A 518 -25.35 48.30 -17.26
N ASN A 519 -25.19 49.19 -18.24
CA ASN A 519 -25.80 50.53 -18.28
C ASN A 519 -25.44 51.43 -17.07
N LEU A 520 -24.23 51.27 -16.53
CA LEU A 520 -23.68 52.00 -15.39
C LEU A 520 -22.59 53.01 -15.80
N SER A 521 -22.57 53.43 -17.08
CA SER A 521 -21.59 54.38 -17.63
C SER A 521 -21.51 55.71 -16.87
N GLU A 522 -22.59 56.11 -16.18
CA GLU A 522 -22.61 57.31 -15.33
C GLU A 522 -21.65 57.23 -14.13
N TYR A 523 -21.26 56.03 -13.71
CA TYR A 523 -20.35 55.80 -12.57
C TYR A 523 -18.88 55.67 -12.95
N LEU A 524 -18.54 55.78 -14.24
CA LEU A 524 -17.15 55.71 -14.74
C LEU A 524 -16.22 56.76 -14.11
N PRO A 525 -16.63 58.03 -13.87
CA PRO A 525 -15.77 59.00 -13.18
C PRO A 525 -15.31 58.53 -11.79
N GLN A 526 -16.23 57.94 -11.01
CA GLN A 526 -15.97 57.41 -9.68
C GLN A 526 -15.04 56.20 -9.74
N ILE A 527 -15.27 55.29 -10.70
CA ILE A 527 -14.41 54.11 -10.92
C ILE A 527 -12.97 54.54 -11.25
N ARG A 528 -12.79 55.56 -12.09
CA ARG A 528 -11.47 56.09 -12.44
C ARG A 528 -10.76 56.75 -11.25
N GLU A 529 -11.47 57.42 -10.36
CA GLU A 529 -10.88 57.90 -9.10
C GLU A 529 -10.41 56.75 -8.22
N ILE A 530 -11.21 55.68 -8.10
CA ILE A 530 -10.85 54.50 -7.32
C ILE A 530 -9.60 53.81 -7.89
N GLN A 531 -9.50 53.62 -9.20
CA GLN A 531 -8.33 53.03 -9.85
C GLN A 531 -7.04 53.85 -9.60
N ARG A 532 -7.15 55.16 -9.41
CA ARG A 532 -6.01 56.07 -9.19
C ARG A 532 -5.63 56.30 -7.73
N ILE A 533 -6.31 55.67 -6.76
CA ILE A 533 -6.01 55.81 -5.32
C ILE A 533 -4.50 55.67 -5.01
N ASN A 534 -3.84 54.66 -5.59
CA ASN A 534 -2.41 54.43 -5.35
C ASN A 534 -1.51 55.53 -5.96
N GLU A 535 -1.90 56.14 -7.06
CA GLU A 535 -1.21 57.28 -7.67
C GLU A 535 -1.41 58.52 -6.80
N SER A 536 -2.66 58.81 -6.42
CA SER A 536 -3.03 59.94 -5.59
C SER A 536 -2.38 59.87 -4.20
N LEU A 537 -2.30 58.69 -3.57
CA LEU A 537 -1.57 58.50 -2.31
C LEU A 537 -0.08 58.86 -2.44
N LYS A 538 0.56 58.48 -3.57
CA LYS A 538 1.97 58.84 -3.84
C LYS A 538 2.14 60.33 -4.09
N GLU A 539 1.25 60.95 -4.86
CA GLU A 539 1.26 62.38 -5.14
C GLU A 539 1.11 63.21 -3.86
N HIS A 540 0.24 62.78 -2.94
CA HIS A 540 0.02 63.40 -1.64
C HIS A 540 1.06 63.00 -0.57
N LYS A 541 2.06 62.18 -0.92
CA LYS A 541 3.11 61.65 -0.02
C LYS A 541 2.55 60.97 1.24
N LEU A 542 1.36 60.39 1.15
CA LEU A 542 0.73 59.66 2.24
C LEU A 542 1.19 58.20 2.23
N LYS A 543 1.41 57.63 3.43
CA LYS A 543 1.77 56.21 3.58
C LYS A 543 0.51 55.36 3.39
N GLY A 544 0.54 54.44 2.43
CA GLY A 544 -0.53 53.48 2.21
C GLY A 544 -0.52 52.91 0.80
N ASN A 545 -1.35 51.90 0.58
CA ASN A 545 -1.73 51.39 -0.74
C ASN A 545 -3.10 50.71 -0.62
N THR A 546 -3.73 50.39 -1.74
CA THR A 546 -4.98 49.62 -1.75
C THR A 546 -4.82 48.15 -1.31
N GLY A 547 -3.59 47.71 -0.99
CA GLY A 547 -3.29 46.33 -0.62
C GLY A 547 -3.47 45.31 -1.75
N GLY A 548 -3.82 45.76 -2.96
CA GLY A 548 -4.20 44.91 -4.08
C GLY A 548 -5.69 44.53 -4.09
N VAL A 549 -6.51 45.11 -3.22
CA VAL A 549 -7.96 44.92 -3.17
C VAL A 549 -8.62 45.62 -4.37
N PRO A 550 -9.55 44.96 -5.09
CA PRO A 550 -10.20 45.51 -6.29
C PRO A 550 -11.41 46.39 -5.95
N TYR A 551 -11.17 47.53 -5.29
CA TYR A 551 -12.24 48.41 -4.81
C TYR A 551 -13.19 48.91 -5.92
N GLU A 552 -12.67 49.07 -7.14
CA GLU A 552 -13.43 49.45 -8.33
C GLU A 552 -14.54 48.44 -8.65
N TRP A 553 -14.25 47.16 -8.49
CA TRP A 553 -15.20 46.08 -8.70
C TRP A 553 -16.24 45.99 -7.59
N TYR A 554 -15.83 46.21 -6.33
CA TYR A 554 -16.76 46.28 -5.19
C TYR A 554 -17.77 47.42 -5.35
N TYR A 555 -17.30 48.59 -5.79
CA TYR A 555 -18.17 49.73 -6.05
C TYR A 555 -19.12 49.48 -7.23
N LEU A 556 -18.61 48.95 -8.35
CA LEU A 556 -19.42 48.64 -9.53
C LEU A 556 -20.48 47.57 -9.23
N ALA A 557 -20.12 46.50 -8.53
CA ALA A 557 -21.05 45.45 -8.11
C ALA A 557 -22.16 46.00 -7.20
N ALA A 558 -21.81 46.87 -6.24
CA ALA A 558 -22.78 47.51 -5.37
C ALA A 558 -23.78 48.38 -6.14
N LYS A 559 -23.32 49.17 -7.12
CA LYS A 559 -24.23 50.00 -7.95
C LYS A 559 -25.13 49.15 -8.84
N TYR A 560 -24.63 48.03 -9.36
CA TYR A 560 -25.45 47.09 -10.12
C TYR A 560 -26.58 46.47 -9.30
N LEU A 561 -26.28 45.98 -8.08
CA LEU A 561 -27.28 45.38 -7.19
C LEU A 561 -28.25 46.43 -6.61
N GLN A 562 -27.85 47.70 -6.50
CA GLN A 562 -28.75 48.80 -6.15
C GLN A 562 -29.78 49.08 -7.25
N SER A 563 -29.39 48.97 -8.53
CA SER A 563 -30.31 49.14 -9.66
C SER A 563 -31.14 47.89 -9.97
N HIS A 564 -30.74 46.72 -9.46
CA HIS A 564 -31.40 45.42 -9.67
C HIS A 564 -31.62 44.68 -8.33
N PRO A 565 -32.51 45.16 -7.45
CA PRO A 565 -32.70 44.60 -6.11
C PRO A 565 -33.25 43.16 -6.10
N ASP A 566 -33.94 42.74 -7.17
CA ASP A 566 -34.60 41.43 -7.30
C ASP A 566 -33.63 40.27 -7.63
N VAL A 567 -32.33 40.56 -7.80
CA VAL A 567 -31.31 39.56 -8.15
C VAL A 567 -30.94 38.74 -6.92
N GLU A 568 -31.49 37.53 -6.79
CA GLU A 568 -31.10 36.61 -5.70
C GLU A 568 -29.84 35.80 -6.03
N ASP A 569 -29.70 35.31 -7.27
CA ASP A 569 -28.53 34.57 -7.77
C ASP A 569 -27.77 35.39 -8.82
N VAL A 570 -26.48 35.61 -8.58
CA VAL A 570 -25.60 36.39 -9.47
C VAL A 570 -25.05 35.59 -10.64
N ARG A 571 -25.30 34.27 -10.71
CA ARG A 571 -24.75 33.38 -11.75
C ARG A 571 -25.06 33.86 -13.16
N GLN A 572 -26.33 34.15 -13.46
CA GLN A 572 -26.74 34.56 -14.81
C GLN A 572 -26.05 35.86 -15.23
N ILE A 573 -25.95 36.84 -14.33
CA ILE A 573 -25.30 38.13 -14.58
C ILE A 573 -23.82 37.94 -14.89
N CYS A 574 -23.16 37.07 -14.14
CA CYS A 574 -21.77 36.74 -14.38
C CYS A 574 -21.58 35.96 -15.68
N GLU A 575 -22.48 35.04 -16.03
CA GLU A 575 -22.45 34.32 -17.31
C GLU A 575 -22.66 35.26 -18.52
N ASP A 576 -23.57 36.22 -18.40
CA ASP A 576 -23.80 37.27 -19.40
C ASP A 576 -22.56 38.17 -19.55
N ALA A 577 -21.91 38.52 -18.43
CA ALA A 577 -20.65 39.25 -18.43
C ALA A 577 -19.52 38.47 -19.14
N ILE A 578 -19.41 37.15 -18.91
CA ILE A 578 -18.45 36.30 -19.64
C ILE A 578 -18.74 36.33 -21.14
N ALA A 579 -20.01 36.20 -21.54
CA ALA A 579 -20.41 36.21 -22.96
C ALA A 579 -20.08 37.55 -23.63
N HIS A 580 -20.29 38.67 -22.93
CA HIS A 580 -19.92 39.99 -23.42
C HIS A 580 -18.40 40.16 -23.56
N ILE A 581 -17.64 39.83 -22.51
CA ILE A 581 -16.17 39.92 -22.52
C ILE A 581 -15.59 39.02 -23.63
N SER A 582 -16.13 37.81 -23.81
CA SER A 582 -15.74 36.87 -24.86
C SER A 582 -15.75 37.50 -26.26
N GLN A 583 -16.80 38.28 -26.58
CA GLN A 583 -16.92 38.96 -27.87
C GLN A 583 -15.83 40.02 -28.09
N LEU A 584 -15.29 40.59 -27.01
CA LEU A 584 -14.24 41.60 -27.05
C LEU A 584 -12.84 41.00 -27.13
N ILE A 585 -12.55 39.97 -26.32
CA ILE A 585 -11.19 39.39 -26.21
C ILE A 585 -10.86 38.40 -27.33
N LYS A 586 -11.84 37.60 -27.79
CA LYS A 586 -11.59 36.54 -28.78
C LYS A 586 -10.96 37.06 -30.08
N PRO A 587 -11.46 38.16 -30.70
CA PRO A 587 -10.85 38.73 -31.90
C PRO A 587 -9.44 39.29 -31.68
N ILE A 588 -9.08 39.64 -30.44
CA ILE A 588 -7.74 40.13 -30.09
C ILE A 588 -6.79 38.94 -29.98
N VAL A 589 -7.16 37.90 -29.24
CA VAL A 589 -6.29 36.74 -28.98
C VAL A 589 -6.01 35.95 -30.24
N GLU A 590 -6.99 35.79 -31.15
CA GLU A 590 -6.82 35.07 -32.43
C GLU A 590 -5.75 35.69 -33.36
N GLN A 591 -5.34 36.94 -33.12
CA GLN A 591 -4.26 37.60 -33.88
C GLN A 591 -2.85 37.15 -33.46
N TYR A 592 -2.72 36.39 -32.37
CA TYR A 592 -1.44 36.00 -31.79
C TYR A 592 -1.32 34.48 -31.70
N GLN A 593 -0.19 33.93 -32.16
CA GLN A 593 0.12 32.51 -31.98
C GLN A 593 0.98 32.33 -30.73
N LEU A 594 0.33 32.00 -29.62
CA LEU A 594 0.99 31.81 -28.33
C LEU A 594 1.46 30.35 -28.14
N PRO A 595 2.59 30.11 -27.45
CA PRO A 595 2.98 28.77 -27.04
C PRO A 595 1.92 28.14 -26.13
N ASP A 596 1.59 26.88 -26.34
CA ASP A 596 0.55 26.18 -25.58
C ASP A 596 1.06 25.46 -24.32
N GLY A 597 2.38 25.48 -24.09
CA GLY A 597 3.03 24.97 -22.88
C GLY A 597 3.37 23.47 -22.90
N TRP A 598 3.18 22.76 -24.02
CA TRP A 598 3.32 21.28 -24.06
C TRP A 598 4.55 20.77 -24.84
N ASP A 599 5.45 21.64 -25.28
CA ASP A 599 6.57 21.26 -26.16
C ASP A 599 7.54 20.24 -25.55
N ASP A 600 7.88 20.43 -24.27
CA ASP A 600 8.73 19.46 -23.56
C ASP A 600 8.06 18.09 -23.46
N LEU A 601 6.74 18.05 -23.25
CA LEU A 601 6.00 16.79 -23.24
C LEU A 601 6.04 16.14 -24.62
N ARG A 602 5.82 16.90 -25.69
CA ARG A 602 5.90 16.36 -27.06
C ARG A 602 7.28 15.78 -27.37
N LEU A 603 8.34 16.46 -26.95
CA LEU A 603 9.71 16.00 -27.11
C LEU A 603 9.98 14.74 -26.28
N TRP A 604 9.53 14.74 -25.03
CA TRP A 604 9.67 13.62 -24.11
C TRP A 604 9.01 12.36 -24.66
N VAL A 605 7.74 12.45 -25.11
CA VAL A 605 6.98 11.36 -25.73
C VAL A 605 7.74 10.72 -26.88
N ARG A 606 8.32 11.53 -27.77
CA ARG A 606 9.08 11.03 -28.93
C ARG A 606 10.35 10.25 -28.53
N ARG A 607 10.92 10.56 -27.36
CA ARG A 607 12.14 9.93 -26.84
C ARG A 607 11.86 8.64 -26.07
N VAL A 608 10.76 8.59 -25.31
CA VAL A 608 10.49 7.46 -24.41
C VAL A 608 9.72 6.31 -25.06
N ILE A 609 8.96 6.58 -26.13
CA ILE A 609 8.16 5.55 -26.81
C ILE A 609 9.06 4.65 -27.67
N MET A 610 8.92 3.35 -27.45
CA MET A 610 9.56 2.28 -28.19
C MET A 610 8.49 1.43 -28.90
N LEU A 611 8.73 1.13 -30.18
CA LEU A 611 7.87 0.32 -31.04
C LEU A 611 8.74 -0.72 -31.78
N PRO A 612 8.20 -1.91 -32.11
CA PRO A 612 8.89 -3.05 -32.73
C PRO A 612 9.82 -2.73 -33.91
N GLN A 613 9.45 -1.76 -34.75
CA GLN A 613 10.14 -1.44 -36.01
C GLN A 613 11.12 -0.27 -35.92
N LYS A 614 11.23 0.37 -34.75
CA LYS A 614 12.24 1.42 -34.53
C LYS A 614 13.54 0.79 -34.07
N ALA A 615 14.62 1.00 -34.81
CA ALA A 615 15.96 0.72 -34.30
C ALA A 615 16.12 1.40 -32.94
N THR A 616 16.56 0.64 -31.94
CA THR A 616 16.89 1.12 -30.60
C THR A 616 17.77 2.36 -30.75
N PHE A 617 17.32 3.50 -30.24
CA PHE A 617 18.05 4.76 -30.26
C PHE A 617 19.26 4.70 -29.29
N GLU A 618 20.22 3.80 -29.51
CA GLU A 618 21.46 3.75 -28.72
C GLU A 618 22.22 5.09 -28.78
N THR A 619 22.11 5.82 -29.90
CA THR A 619 22.67 7.16 -30.06
C THR A 619 21.94 8.25 -29.24
N ALA A 620 20.64 8.12 -28.96
CA ALA A 620 19.91 9.13 -28.18
C ALA A 620 20.14 9.00 -26.67
N SER A 621 20.36 7.79 -26.16
CA SER A 621 20.62 7.57 -24.72
C SER A 621 21.92 8.23 -24.27
N ALA A 622 23.00 8.09 -25.05
CA ALA A 622 24.27 8.76 -24.77
C ALA A 622 24.16 10.29 -24.84
N GLU A 623 23.42 10.81 -25.83
CA GLU A 623 23.22 12.26 -25.96
C GLU A 623 22.38 12.83 -24.81
N VAL A 624 21.32 12.13 -24.39
CA VAL A 624 20.51 12.50 -23.22
C VAL A 624 21.37 12.49 -21.96
N PHE A 625 22.14 11.43 -21.71
CA PHE A 625 23.04 11.36 -20.57
C PHE A 625 24.06 12.51 -20.56
N LEU A 626 24.65 12.84 -21.71
CA LEU A 626 25.59 13.96 -21.83
C LEU A 626 24.91 15.31 -21.56
N GLN A 627 23.66 15.50 -22.01
CA GLN A 627 22.86 16.69 -21.70
C GLN A 627 22.56 16.78 -20.19
N GLU A 628 22.16 15.69 -19.56
CA GLU A 628 21.90 15.61 -18.12
C GLU A 628 23.16 15.89 -17.30
N LEU A 629 24.28 15.27 -17.66
CA LEU A 629 25.58 15.47 -17.00
C LEU A 629 26.06 16.91 -17.15
N SER A 630 25.94 17.49 -18.35
CA SER A 630 26.27 18.89 -18.61
C SER A 630 25.40 19.83 -17.77
N GLY A 631 24.08 19.59 -17.71
CA GLY A 631 23.15 20.34 -16.88
C GLY A 631 23.51 20.26 -15.39
N TYR A 632 23.85 19.07 -14.89
CA TYR A 632 24.32 18.86 -13.53
C TYR A 632 25.60 19.65 -13.22
N GLN A 633 26.59 19.61 -14.12
CA GLN A 633 27.84 20.38 -13.96
C GLN A 633 27.58 21.89 -13.97
N LEU A 634 26.69 22.39 -14.84
CA LEU A 634 26.32 23.81 -14.91
C LEU A 634 25.53 24.27 -13.68
N ALA A 635 24.70 23.41 -13.09
CA ALA A 635 23.97 23.72 -11.86
C ALA A 635 24.88 23.91 -10.63
N LYS A 636 26.08 23.33 -10.68
CA LYS A 636 27.13 23.46 -9.66
C LYS A 636 28.08 24.64 -9.87
N LYS A 637 27.87 25.49 -10.89
CA LYS A 637 28.66 26.73 -11.10
C LYS A 637 28.08 27.91 -10.30
N SER A 638 28.96 28.80 -9.82
CA SER A 638 28.58 30.06 -9.17
C SER A 638 28.50 31.20 -10.20
N GLY A 639 27.49 32.07 -10.07
CA GLY A 639 27.37 33.28 -10.89
C GLY A 639 26.79 33.06 -12.30
N ARG A 640 27.27 33.85 -13.27
CA ARG A 640 26.72 33.95 -14.64
C ARG A 640 26.97 32.64 -15.40
N GLY A 641 25.90 32.05 -15.96
CA GLY A 641 25.94 30.75 -16.65
C GLY A 641 25.50 29.55 -15.80
N ARG A 642 25.05 29.78 -14.56
CA ARG A 642 24.36 28.76 -13.75
C ARG A 642 23.03 28.38 -14.41
N GLN A 643 22.79 27.09 -14.57
CA GLN A 643 21.49 26.54 -14.97
C GLN A 643 20.74 25.99 -13.76
N LEU A 644 19.40 26.05 -13.80
CA LEU A 644 18.56 25.40 -12.81
C LEU A 644 18.48 23.91 -13.14
N ILE A 645 18.48 23.06 -12.11
CA ILE A 645 18.31 21.61 -12.25
C ILE A 645 17.11 21.15 -11.43
N CYS A 646 16.38 20.18 -11.96
CA CYS A 646 15.26 19.56 -11.25
C CYS A 646 15.74 18.92 -9.94
N SER A 647 14.96 19.15 -8.89
CA SER A 647 15.24 18.60 -7.56
C SER A 647 14.90 17.10 -7.50
N ILE A 648 13.90 16.70 -8.29
CA ILE A 648 13.34 15.35 -8.36
C ILE A 648 14.18 14.49 -9.33
N SER A 649 14.23 14.87 -10.61
CA SER A 649 14.97 14.18 -11.67
C SER A 649 16.28 14.88 -12.05
N HIS A 650 17.04 14.32 -13.00
CA HIS A 650 18.16 15.01 -13.67
C HIS A 650 17.83 15.38 -15.12
N SER A 651 16.53 15.36 -15.46
CA SER A 651 16.06 15.38 -16.84
C SER A 651 16.45 16.66 -17.59
N PRO A 652 16.69 16.60 -18.92
CA PRO A 652 17.19 17.71 -19.73
C PRO A 652 16.12 18.76 -20.12
N TYR A 653 14.90 18.64 -19.60
CA TYR A 653 13.77 19.51 -19.96
C TYR A 653 13.79 20.84 -19.24
N SER A 654 12.93 21.78 -19.66
CA SER A 654 12.85 23.12 -19.07
C SER A 654 12.61 23.05 -17.57
N VAL A 655 13.35 23.86 -16.82
CA VAL A 655 13.32 23.87 -15.35
C VAL A 655 12.84 25.22 -14.86
N THR A 656 11.81 25.21 -14.00
CA THR A 656 11.25 26.41 -13.37
C THR A 656 11.35 26.33 -11.85
N GLU A 657 11.25 27.47 -11.17
CA GLU A 657 11.13 27.50 -9.71
C GLU A 657 9.78 26.91 -9.29
N GLN A 658 9.80 26.06 -8.27
CA GLN A 658 8.61 25.39 -7.75
C GLN A 658 7.70 26.40 -7.02
N MET A 659 6.44 26.54 -7.48
CA MET A 659 5.41 27.29 -6.76
C MET A 659 4.57 26.36 -5.91
N GLU A 660 4.29 26.73 -4.66
CA GLU A 660 3.56 25.89 -3.69
C GLU A 660 2.16 25.49 -4.18
N SER A 661 1.51 26.33 -5.00
CA SER A 661 0.20 26.04 -5.60
C SER A 661 0.22 25.03 -6.74
N ALA A 662 1.40 24.75 -7.32
CA ALA A 662 1.56 23.94 -8.53
C ALA A 662 2.08 22.52 -8.26
N VAL A 663 2.33 22.18 -6.99
CA VAL A 663 2.97 20.92 -6.58
C VAL A 663 2.37 20.42 -5.27
N LEU A 664 2.41 19.10 -5.08
CA LEU A 664 1.83 18.46 -3.90
C LEU A 664 2.57 18.80 -2.60
N PHE A 665 3.89 19.05 -2.62
CA PHE A 665 4.72 19.19 -1.43
C PHE A 665 5.48 20.53 -1.40
N THR A 666 5.91 20.97 -0.21
CA THR A 666 6.60 22.26 -0.02
C THR A 666 8.04 22.28 -0.56
N PRO A 667 8.58 23.47 -0.90
CA PRO A 667 9.99 23.59 -1.27
C PRO A 667 10.88 23.39 -0.04
N GLN A 668 11.39 22.18 0.22
CA GLN A 668 12.38 21.95 1.29
C GLN A 668 13.83 22.23 0.83
N VAL A 669 14.62 22.83 1.73
CA VAL A 669 15.90 23.53 1.49
C VAL A 669 17.09 22.61 1.20
N TYR A 670 17.03 21.33 1.57
CA TYR A 670 18.18 20.42 1.46
C TYR A 670 17.98 19.44 0.30
N THR A 671 18.56 19.77 -0.86
CA THR A 671 18.86 18.77 -1.88
C THR A 671 20.34 18.84 -2.19
N ASN A 672 21.00 17.68 -2.26
CA ASN A 672 22.41 17.58 -2.67
C ASN A 672 22.65 18.10 -4.11
N LYS A 673 21.60 18.51 -4.83
CA LYS A 673 21.63 19.06 -6.19
C LYS A 673 21.84 20.57 -6.23
N GLN A 674 21.51 21.31 -5.16
CA GLN A 674 21.83 22.73 -5.05
C GLN A 674 23.28 22.97 -4.58
N MET A 675 23.75 24.21 -4.64
CA MET A 675 25.04 24.59 -4.05
C MET A 675 24.93 24.56 -2.52
N LEU A 676 25.94 23.98 -1.86
CA LEU A 676 26.08 24.03 -0.41
C LEU A 676 26.24 25.50 0.04
N GLY A 677 25.44 25.94 1.02
CA GLY A 677 25.50 27.29 1.61
C GLY A 677 24.72 28.40 0.88
N GLY A 678 23.86 28.06 -0.09
CA GLY A 678 22.99 29.03 -0.76
C GLY A 678 21.82 29.50 0.12
N SER A 679 21.46 30.79 0.04
CA SER A 679 20.33 31.39 0.78
C SER A 679 18.94 31.13 0.15
N ASN A 680 18.89 30.54 -1.05
CA ASN A 680 17.64 30.27 -1.76
C ASN A 680 17.06 28.91 -1.37
N ALA A 681 15.98 28.93 -0.59
CA ALA A 681 15.25 27.76 -0.12
C ALA A 681 14.35 27.08 -1.17
N LYS A 682 14.13 27.72 -2.33
CA LYS A 682 13.20 27.21 -3.36
C LYS A 682 13.86 26.13 -4.21
N ARG A 683 13.17 24.99 -4.33
CA ARG A 683 13.49 23.91 -5.26
C ARG A 683 13.13 24.30 -6.69
N ASN A 684 13.79 23.69 -7.66
CA ASN A 684 13.38 23.75 -9.06
C ASN A 684 12.82 22.40 -9.50
N ILE A 685 11.92 22.42 -10.47
CA ILE A 685 11.27 21.23 -11.01
C ILE A 685 11.32 21.28 -12.54
N SER A 686 11.60 20.15 -13.19
CA SER A 686 11.49 20.07 -14.65
C SER A 686 10.04 20.02 -15.07
N SER A 687 9.74 20.49 -16.28
CA SER A 687 8.41 20.49 -16.87
C SER A 687 7.73 19.10 -16.80
N ILE A 688 8.46 18.02 -17.12
CA ILE A 688 7.92 16.65 -17.05
C ILE A 688 7.59 16.21 -15.61
N ALA A 689 8.48 16.49 -14.66
CA ALA A 689 8.21 16.18 -13.25
C ALA A 689 7.08 17.06 -12.70
N GLY A 690 6.99 18.32 -13.14
CA GLY A 690 5.89 19.24 -12.84
C GLY A 690 4.56 18.73 -13.39
N ILE A 691 4.53 18.22 -14.62
CA ILE A 691 3.34 17.60 -15.22
C ILE A 691 2.90 16.38 -14.40
N GLU A 692 3.82 15.48 -14.03
CA GLU A 692 3.46 14.32 -13.19
C GLU A 692 2.87 14.74 -11.84
N MET A 693 3.48 15.70 -11.15
CA MET A 693 2.97 16.19 -9.85
C MET A 693 1.61 16.89 -10.00
N MET A 694 1.44 17.69 -11.05
CA MET A 694 0.16 18.33 -11.40
C MET A 694 -0.91 17.28 -11.69
N LEU A 695 -0.60 16.25 -12.49
CA LEU A 695 -1.53 15.16 -12.80
C LEU A 695 -1.97 14.44 -11.52
N ARG A 696 -1.07 14.20 -10.56
CA ARG A 696 -1.45 13.64 -9.26
C ARG A 696 -2.34 14.58 -8.46
N GLN A 697 -2.04 15.88 -8.44
CA GLN A 697 -2.88 16.85 -7.75
C GLN A 697 -4.31 16.90 -8.33
N ILE A 698 -4.45 16.75 -9.65
CA ILE A 698 -5.75 16.83 -10.34
C ILE A 698 -6.50 15.50 -10.29
N LEU A 699 -5.80 14.40 -10.60
CA LEU A 699 -6.40 13.07 -10.81
C LEU A 699 -6.35 12.19 -9.56
N MET A 700 -5.51 12.47 -8.56
CA MET A 700 -5.44 11.65 -7.34
C MET A 700 -5.90 12.36 -6.07
N ASN A 701 -5.74 13.68 -5.99
CA ASN A 701 -6.06 14.39 -4.76
C ASN A 701 -7.57 14.46 -4.55
N GLN A 702 -8.05 13.68 -3.58
CA GLN A 702 -9.41 13.76 -3.08
C GLN A 702 -9.57 14.86 -2.02
N THR A 703 -8.45 15.39 -1.50
CA THR A 703 -8.43 16.51 -0.56
C THR A 703 -8.03 17.82 -1.25
N GLN A 704 -8.19 18.96 -0.57
CA GLN A 704 -7.61 20.24 -1.00
C GLN A 704 -6.22 20.48 -0.37
N ALA A 705 -5.61 19.46 0.25
CA ALA A 705 -4.30 19.59 0.88
C ALA A 705 -3.19 19.61 -0.18
N VAL A 706 -2.38 20.67 -0.15
CA VAL A 706 -1.21 20.91 -1.01
C VAL A 706 -0.11 21.57 -0.19
N GLY A 707 1.13 21.54 -0.69
CA GLY A 707 2.28 22.17 -0.05
C GLY A 707 2.52 21.62 1.36
N LYS A 708 2.62 22.53 2.33
CA LYS A 708 2.93 22.17 3.73
C LYS A 708 1.90 21.20 4.31
N LYS A 709 0.60 21.40 4.02
CA LYS A 709 -0.48 20.55 4.54
C LYS A 709 -0.37 19.10 4.08
N PHE A 710 0.13 18.87 2.86
CA PHE A 710 0.33 17.52 2.33
C PHE A 710 1.60 16.88 2.92
N GLU A 711 2.69 17.64 3.08
CA GLU A 711 3.90 17.14 3.75
C GLU A 711 3.64 16.78 5.22
N ASP A 712 2.95 17.64 5.95
CA ASP A 712 2.53 17.41 7.33
C ASP A 712 1.60 16.18 7.42
N GLY A 713 0.91 15.84 6.32
CA GLY A 713 0.11 14.63 6.17
C GLY A 713 0.91 13.33 6.09
N LYS A 714 2.25 13.37 6.00
CA LYS A 714 3.17 12.20 6.07
C LYS A 714 2.69 10.94 5.32
N TYR A 715 2.18 11.11 4.11
CA TYR A 715 1.69 10.01 3.29
C TYR A 715 2.79 8.96 3.03
N ARG A 716 2.39 7.69 2.92
CA ARG A 716 3.23 6.61 2.40
C ARG A 716 2.64 6.04 1.14
N TYR A 717 3.45 5.97 0.10
CA TYR A 717 3.06 5.43 -1.19
C TYR A 717 3.19 3.92 -1.19
N LEU A 718 2.14 3.24 -1.63
CA LEU A 718 2.12 1.82 -1.95
C LEU A 718 2.06 1.71 -3.48
N TYR A 719 3.07 1.08 -4.06
CA TYR A 719 3.15 0.79 -5.49
C TYR A 719 2.84 -0.68 -5.72
N PHE A 720 1.90 -0.96 -6.62
CA PHE A 720 1.50 -2.31 -6.99
C PHE A 720 2.05 -2.63 -8.38
N TYR A 721 3.09 -3.46 -8.39
CA TYR A 721 3.65 -4.00 -9.62
C TYR A 721 2.97 -5.33 -9.90
N PRO A 722 2.50 -5.58 -11.14
CA PRO A 722 2.12 -6.93 -11.51
C PRO A 722 3.34 -7.83 -11.35
N THR A 723 3.11 -9.10 -11.00
CA THR A 723 4.21 -10.03 -10.83
C THR A 723 5.00 -10.20 -12.12
N TYR A 724 4.32 -10.14 -13.27
CA TYR A 724 4.89 -9.84 -14.60
C TYR A 724 3.97 -8.91 -15.42
N TYR A 725 2.68 -9.22 -15.53
CA TYR A 725 1.69 -8.42 -16.25
C TYR A 725 0.27 -8.64 -15.71
N PHE A 726 -0.69 -7.81 -16.12
CA PHE A 726 -2.12 -8.04 -15.93
C PHE A 726 -2.78 -8.48 -17.24
N THR A 727 -3.83 -9.29 -17.15
CA THR A 727 -4.75 -9.64 -18.24
C THR A 727 -5.96 -8.71 -18.19
N PRO A 728 -6.86 -8.65 -19.19
CA PRO A 728 -8.07 -7.81 -19.10
C PRO A 728 -8.93 -8.10 -17.86
N GLU A 729 -9.02 -9.37 -17.46
CA GLU A 729 -9.76 -9.86 -16.29
C GLU A 729 -9.08 -9.42 -15.00
N THR A 730 -7.79 -9.73 -14.83
CA THR A 730 -7.06 -9.39 -13.59
C THR A 730 -6.87 -7.88 -13.45
N ASN A 731 -6.78 -7.13 -14.56
CA ASN A 731 -6.74 -5.67 -14.55
C ASN A 731 -8.07 -5.08 -14.06
N LYS A 732 -9.21 -5.55 -14.58
CA LYS A 732 -10.53 -5.07 -14.17
C LYS A 732 -10.86 -5.44 -12.72
N PHE A 733 -10.46 -6.65 -12.29
CA PHE A 733 -10.50 -7.06 -10.89
C PHE A 733 -9.71 -6.08 -10.01
N LEU A 734 -8.45 -5.83 -10.35
CA LEU A 734 -7.59 -4.97 -9.56
C LEU A 734 -8.09 -3.53 -9.55
N GLN A 735 -8.64 -3.01 -10.66
CA GLN A 735 -9.25 -1.68 -10.72
C GLN A 735 -10.43 -1.54 -9.75
N LYS A 736 -11.33 -2.53 -9.70
CA LYS A 736 -12.43 -2.55 -8.73
C LYS A 736 -11.92 -2.62 -7.29
N ALA A 737 -11.02 -3.57 -7.00
CA ALA A 737 -10.43 -3.72 -5.67
C ALA A 737 -9.71 -2.44 -5.23
N TYR A 738 -8.84 -1.89 -6.07
CA TYR A 738 -8.09 -0.65 -5.86
C TYR A 738 -9.00 0.53 -5.50
N THR A 739 -10.10 0.68 -6.23
CA THR A 739 -11.05 1.76 -5.99
C THR A 739 -11.71 1.61 -4.62
N GLY A 740 -12.04 0.39 -4.21
CA GLY A 740 -12.65 0.10 -2.92
C GLY A 740 -11.72 0.10 -1.69
N ILE A 741 -10.38 0.15 -1.81
CA ILE A 741 -9.48 0.09 -0.63
C ILE A 741 -9.68 1.31 0.30
N ALA A 742 -10.46 1.18 1.37
CA ALA A 742 -10.82 2.32 2.23
C ALA A 742 -10.03 2.36 3.54
N GLN A 743 -9.47 1.23 3.97
CA GLN A 743 -8.85 1.12 5.28
C GLN A 743 -7.47 1.79 5.32
N THR A 744 -7.37 2.88 6.10
CA THR A 744 -6.15 3.68 6.24
C THR A 744 -5.36 3.36 7.51
N ARG A 745 -5.94 2.60 8.45
CA ARG A 745 -5.35 2.32 9.75
C ARG A 745 -5.45 0.85 10.12
N PHE A 746 -4.45 0.36 10.86
CA PHE A 746 -4.60 -0.91 11.57
C PHE A 746 -5.32 -0.62 12.90
N ASP A 747 -6.59 -1.01 12.98
CA ASP A 747 -7.45 -0.71 14.12
C ASP A 747 -7.93 -2.00 14.83
N THR A 748 -8.81 -1.81 15.82
CA THR A 748 -9.37 -2.90 16.61
C THR A 748 -10.25 -3.84 15.77
N SER A 749 -10.82 -3.37 14.65
CA SER A 749 -11.62 -4.23 13.76
C SER A 749 -10.73 -5.27 13.06
N ILE A 750 -9.58 -4.84 12.52
CA ILE A 750 -8.61 -5.75 11.90
C ILE A 750 -8.02 -6.68 12.96
N ARG A 751 -7.67 -6.15 14.14
CA ARG A 751 -7.21 -6.97 15.27
C ARG A 751 -8.22 -8.07 15.61
N ASN A 752 -9.50 -7.72 15.73
CA ASN A 752 -10.55 -8.66 16.12
C ASN A 752 -10.92 -9.65 15.00
N HIS A 753 -10.55 -9.36 13.75
CA HIS A 753 -10.59 -10.36 12.69
C HIS A 753 -9.59 -11.49 12.98
N PHE A 754 -8.37 -11.19 13.40
CA PHE A 754 -7.38 -12.22 13.69
C PHE A 754 -7.55 -12.85 15.08
N ILE A 755 -8.11 -12.13 16.04
CA ILE A 755 -8.24 -12.57 17.44
C ILE A 755 -9.71 -12.64 17.82
N SER A 756 -10.20 -13.87 18.08
CA SER A 756 -11.60 -14.11 18.46
C SER A 756 -11.95 -13.53 19.84
N LYS A 757 -13.26 -13.48 20.15
CA LYS A 757 -13.76 -13.10 21.48
C LYS A 757 -13.23 -14.02 22.59
N ASP A 758 -12.99 -15.29 22.26
CA ASP A 758 -12.41 -16.28 23.18
C ASP A 758 -10.89 -16.15 23.32
N LEU A 759 -10.30 -15.10 22.74
CA LEU A 759 -8.86 -14.81 22.72
C LEU A 759 -8.04 -15.90 22.02
N GLN A 760 -8.57 -16.44 20.93
CA GLN A 760 -7.83 -17.33 20.04
C GLN A 760 -7.45 -16.57 18.77
N ALA A 761 -6.16 -16.48 18.50
CA ALA A 761 -5.62 -15.98 17.25
C ALA A 761 -5.68 -17.07 16.16
N ASN A 762 -6.16 -16.70 14.98
CA ASN A 762 -6.00 -17.47 13.76
C ASN A 762 -5.12 -16.65 12.79
N LEU A 763 -3.88 -17.12 12.58
CA LEU A 763 -2.90 -16.51 11.67
C LEU A 763 -2.62 -17.43 10.46
N GLU A 764 -3.59 -18.25 10.07
CA GLU A 764 -3.53 -19.13 8.90
C GLU A 764 -3.76 -18.34 7.61
N ARG A 765 -3.39 -18.94 6.47
CA ARG A 765 -3.43 -18.28 5.15
C ARG A 765 -4.84 -17.80 4.79
N GLU A 766 -5.84 -18.64 5.03
CA GLU A 766 -7.25 -18.39 4.78
C GLU A 766 -7.77 -17.20 5.61
N ARG A 767 -7.23 -17.02 6.82
CA ARG A 767 -7.64 -15.89 7.67
C ARG A 767 -7.08 -14.58 7.15
N TYR A 768 -5.86 -14.57 6.62
CA TYR A 768 -5.31 -13.40 5.92
C TYR A 768 -6.04 -13.09 4.62
N GLN A 769 -6.55 -14.09 3.90
CA GLN A 769 -7.34 -13.85 2.68
C GLN A 769 -8.68 -13.16 2.99
N SER A 770 -9.39 -13.63 4.02
CA SER A 770 -10.72 -13.12 4.41
C SER A 770 -10.72 -11.75 5.10
N VAL A 771 -9.55 -11.13 5.30
CA VAL A 771 -9.49 -9.75 5.81
C VAL A 771 -9.87 -8.72 4.72
N ASP A 772 -9.98 -9.15 3.46
CA ASP A 772 -10.36 -8.31 2.32
C ASP A 772 -11.67 -7.53 2.56
N ALA A 773 -12.63 -8.14 3.23
CA ALA A 773 -13.91 -7.53 3.63
C ALA A 773 -13.77 -6.32 4.58
N PHE A 774 -12.64 -6.18 5.27
CA PHE A 774 -12.33 -5.01 6.12
C PHE A 774 -11.50 -3.97 5.38
N LEU A 775 -10.80 -4.37 4.32
CA LEU A 775 -9.90 -3.50 3.57
C LEU A 775 -10.62 -2.79 2.43
N ILE A 776 -11.57 -3.47 1.79
CA ILE A 776 -12.26 -3.02 0.60
C ILE A 776 -13.73 -2.73 0.93
N ASP A 777 -14.15 -1.50 0.68
CA ASP A 777 -15.53 -1.04 0.75
C ASP A 777 -16.01 -0.68 -0.67
N GLU A 778 -17.03 -1.37 -1.16
CA GLU A 778 -17.59 -1.14 -2.49
C GLU A 778 -18.41 0.17 -2.56
N ASN A 779 -18.85 0.71 -1.42
CA ASN A 779 -19.79 1.84 -1.34
C ASN A 779 -19.19 3.03 -0.58
N ILE A 780 -17.94 3.40 -0.86
CA ILE A 780 -17.31 4.54 -0.19
C ILE A 780 -18.05 5.82 -0.56
N GLU A 781 -18.63 6.48 0.44
CA GLU A 781 -19.29 7.77 0.23
C GLU A 781 -18.29 8.83 -0.27
N PRO A 782 -18.65 9.64 -1.27
CA PRO A 782 -17.82 10.73 -1.76
C PRO A 782 -17.37 11.67 -0.62
N GLY A 783 -16.06 11.83 -0.45
CA GLY A 783 -15.46 12.68 0.59
C GLY A 783 -15.10 11.99 1.91
N LYS A 784 -15.50 10.72 2.11
CA LYS A 784 -15.04 9.89 3.24
C LYS A 784 -13.75 9.13 2.93
N ASP A 785 -13.45 8.87 1.66
CA ASP A 785 -12.17 8.29 1.25
C ASP A 785 -11.03 9.31 1.50
N ARG A 786 -10.10 8.92 2.36
CA ARG A 786 -8.91 9.71 2.70
C ARG A 786 -7.66 9.23 1.96
N THR A 787 -7.78 8.16 1.18
CA THR A 787 -6.68 7.62 0.40
C THR A 787 -6.39 8.49 -0.82
N PHE A 788 -5.11 8.58 -1.16
CA PHE A 788 -4.66 9.29 -2.34
C PHE A 788 -4.55 8.30 -3.51
N LYS A 789 -5.64 8.11 -4.25
CA LYS A 789 -5.75 7.14 -5.36
C LYS A 789 -6.06 7.82 -6.67
N LEU A 790 -5.62 7.21 -7.77
CA LEU A 790 -5.89 7.64 -9.13
C LEU A 790 -7.38 7.49 -9.48
N SER A 791 -8.03 8.63 -9.68
CA SER A 791 -9.32 8.75 -10.35
C SER A 791 -9.07 8.73 -11.86
N TYR A 792 -9.46 7.63 -12.49
CA TYR A 792 -9.35 7.43 -13.92
C TYR A 792 -10.68 6.89 -14.48
N PRO A 793 -11.02 7.13 -15.77
CA PRO A 793 -12.23 6.59 -16.36
C PRO A 793 -12.29 5.04 -16.27
N GLU A 794 -13.45 4.50 -15.89
CA GLU A 794 -13.64 3.04 -15.70
C GLU A 794 -13.52 2.24 -17.00
N ASP A 795 -13.77 2.87 -18.15
CA ASP A 795 -13.65 2.27 -19.48
C ASP A 795 -12.19 2.15 -19.96
N GLN A 796 -11.24 2.72 -19.22
CA GLN A 796 -9.83 2.74 -19.60
C GLN A 796 -8.97 1.95 -18.60
N PRO A 797 -8.18 0.97 -19.07
CA PRO A 797 -7.37 0.15 -18.19
C PRO A 797 -6.19 0.94 -17.61
N LEU A 798 -5.83 0.63 -16.37
CA LEU A 798 -4.62 1.14 -15.73
C LEU A 798 -3.49 0.13 -15.90
N THR A 799 -2.36 0.57 -16.45
CA THR A 799 -1.17 -0.28 -16.60
C THR A 799 -0.32 -0.36 -15.33
N PHE A 800 -0.46 0.62 -14.43
CA PHE A 800 0.30 0.71 -13.19
C PHE A 800 -0.56 1.29 -12.07
N TYR A 801 -0.59 0.62 -10.93
CA TYR A 801 -1.42 0.98 -9.79
C TYR A 801 -0.56 1.45 -8.63
N PHE A 802 -0.97 2.55 -8.00
CA PHE A 802 -0.33 3.03 -6.77
C PHE A 802 -1.27 3.93 -5.99
N MET A 803 -1.10 4.00 -4.69
CA MET A 803 -1.90 4.84 -3.79
C MET A 803 -1.03 5.41 -2.69
N ALA A 804 -1.47 6.48 -2.04
CA ALA A 804 -0.82 6.97 -0.83
C ALA A 804 -1.80 6.97 0.36
N LEU A 805 -1.31 6.50 1.50
CA LEU A 805 -2.10 6.40 2.74
C LEU A 805 -1.67 7.50 3.72
N PRO A 806 -2.60 8.34 4.22
CA PRO A 806 -2.31 9.22 5.34
C PRO A 806 -2.31 8.44 6.66
N PRO A 807 -1.56 8.91 7.68
CA PRO A 807 -1.63 8.38 9.03
C PRO A 807 -2.90 8.82 9.77
N GLY A 808 -2.91 8.55 11.08
CA GLY A 808 -3.77 9.21 12.04
C GLY A 808 -3.68 10.75 12.02
N ARG A 809 -4.57 11.40 12.79
CA ARG A 809 -4.46 12.85 13.05
C ARG A 809 -3.13 13.09 13.77
N ASP A 810 -2.33 14.05 13.29
CA ASP A 810 -1.02 14.41 13.86
C ASP A 810 -0.04 13.22 13.97
N GLY A 811 -0.13 12.28 13.03
CA GLY A 811 0.63 11.03 13.08
C GLY A 811 2.14 11.21 13.13
N THR A 812 2.80 10.40 13.94
CA THR A 812 4.28 10.34 13.95
C THR A 812 4.81 9.69 12.67
N ASP A 813 6.12 9.81 12.42
CA ASP A 813 6.76 9.14 11.29
C ASP A 813 6.68 7.61 11.39
N THR A 814 6.76 7.05 12.60
CA THR A 814 6.55 5.60 12.79
C THR A 814 5.11 5.19 12.54
N GLU A 815 4.14 6.00 12.98
CA GLU A 815 2.72 5.72 12.80
C GLU A 815 2.30 5.68 11.32
N SER A 816 2.84 6.58 10.49
CA SER A 816 2.52 6.59 9.06
C SER A 816 2.95 5.34 8.32
N TRP A 817 3.84 4.53 8.89
CA TRP A 817 4.29 3.27 8.31
C TRP A 817 3.51 2.04 8.83
N VAL A 818 2.73 2.14 9.90
CA VAL A 818 2.04 0.99 10.53
C VAL A 818 1.14 0.24 9.55
N MET A 819 0.12 0.92 9.00
CA MET A 819 -0.80 0.30 8.03
C MET A 819 -0.10 -0.02 6.70
N PRO A 820 0.70 0.90 6.09
CA PRO A 820 1.40 0.61 4.85
C PRO A 820 2.32 -0.62 4.92
N SER A 821 3.10 -0.79 5.98
CA SER A 821 3.97 -1.96 6.12
C SER A 821 3.19 -3.26 6.24
N TRP A 822 2.05 -3.27 6.95
CA TRP A 822 1.21 -4.45 7.06
C TRP A 822 0.51 -4.79 5.75
N LEU A 823 0.02 -3.78 5.03
CA LEU A 823 -0.56 -3.93 3.70
C LEU A 823 0.48 -4.41 2.66
N ALA A 824 1.73 -4.01 2.78
CA ALA A 824 2.82 -4.50 1.92
C ALA A 824 2.92 -6.03 1.97
N PHE A 825 2.77 -6.63 3.14
CA PHE A 825 2.81 -8.09 3.27
C PHE A 825 1.47 -8.76 2.96
N THR A 826 0.37 -8.05 3.18
CA THR A 826 -0.99 -8.61 3.04
C THR A 826 -1.48 -8.60 1.59
N PHE A 827 -1.24 -7.53 0.83
CA PHE A 827 -1.72 -7.43 -0.55
C PHE A 827 -1.13 -8.46 -1.53
N PRO A 828 0.12 -8.93 -1.41
CA PRO A 828 0.59 -10.07 -2.18
C PRO A 828 -0.25 -11.35 -1.97
N MET A 829 -0.87 -11.51 -0.79
CA MET A 829 -1.72 -12.67 -0.48
C MET A 829 -3.17 -12.51 -0.97
N ILE A 830 -3.65 -11.28 -1.12
CA ILE A 830 -5.05 -10.96 -1.42
C ILE A 830 -5.25 -10.54 -2.88
N LEU A 831 -4.34 -9.73 -3.40
CA LEU A 831 -4.42 -9.13 -4.74
C LEU A 831 -3.42 -9.76 -5.73
N ASP A 832 -2.55 -10.66 -5.25
CA ASP A 832 -1.56 -11.36 -6.08
C ASP A 832 -0.62 -10.39 -6.85
N VAL A 833 -0.25 -9.27 -6.21
CA VAL A 833 0.67 -8.24 -6.74
C VAL A 833 1.96 -8.17 -5.94
N LYS A 834 3.03 -7.70 -6.58
CA LYS A 834 4.23 -7.25 -5.87
C LYS A 834 4.01 -5.85 -5.31
N THR A 835 4.48 -5.59 -4.09
CA THR A 835 4.24 -4.33 -3.39
C THR A 835 5.52 -3.63 -2.97
N VAL A 836 5.59 -2.34 -3.21
CA VAL A 836 6.66 -1.49 -2.69
C VAL A 836 6.06 -0.36 -1.86
N VAL A 837 6.55 -0.17 -0.64
CA VAL A 837 6.16 0.95 0.22
C VAL A 837 7.31 1.95 0.29
N SER A 838 7.05 3.21 -0.01
CA SER A 838 8.06 4.28 0.03
C SER A 838 7.46 5.62 0.46
N GLU A 839 8.32 6.50 0.98
CA GLU A 839 7.99 7.92 1.17
C GLU A 839 8.14 8.71 -0.15
N SER A 840 8.91 8.18 -1.09
CA SER A 840 9.09 8.77 -2.41
C SER A 840 7.76 8.79 -3.15
N PRO A 841 7.37 9.92 -3.77
CA PRO A 841 6.25 9.95 -4.70
C PRO A 841 6.60 9.34 -6.06
N ILE A 842 7.88 9.15 -6.39
CA ILE A 842 8.31 8.51 -7.64
C ILE A 842 8.38 6.99 -7.44
N PRO A 843 7.81 6.17 -8.35
CA PRO A 843 7.98 4.72 -8.34
C PRO A 843 9.47 4.33 -8.32
N PRO A 844 9.92 3.46 -7.40
CA PRO A 844 11.32 3.04 -7.32
C PRO A 844 11.80 2.17 -8.49
N PHE A 845 10.88 1.44 -9.14
CA PHE A 845 11.17 0.53 -10.25
C PHE A 845 10.29 0.86 -11.46
N ASN A 846 10.78 0.54 -12.67
CA ASN A 846 9.93 0.64 -13.85
C ASN A 846 8.96 -0.54 -13.94
N ASP A 847 9.43 -1.74 -13.62
CA ASP A 847 8.70 -2.99 -13.77
C ASP A 847 8.88 -3.92 -12.55
N GLY A 848 7.91 -4.81 -12.30
CA GLY A 848 7.98 -5.82 -11.24
C GLY A 848 9.07 -6.87 -11.46
N ALA A 849 9.58 -7.00 -12.68
CA ALA A 849 10.71 -7.86 -13.02
C ALA A 849 12.08 -7.26 -12.64
N GLU A 850 12.18 -5.98 -12.29
CA GLU A 850 13.45 -5.33 -11.91
C GLU A 850 13.95 -5.74 -10.50
N PHE A 851 13.12 -6.41 -9.71
CA PHE A 851 13.49 -6.96 -8.41
C PHE A 851 12.96 -8.38 -8.24
N GLU A 852 13.74 -9.21 -7.54
CA GLU A 852 13.46 -10.64 -7.45
C GLU A 852 12.32 -10.92 -6.47
N GLU A 853 12.25 -10.12 -5.41
CA GLU A 853 11.32 -10.25 -4.30
C GLU A 853 9.89 -9.83 -4.64
N SER A 854 8.98 -10.04 -3.69
CA SER A 854 7.57 -9.65 -3.81
C SER A 854 7.23 -8.42 -2.98
N VAL A 855 7.95 -8.18 -1.87
CA VAL A 855 7.75 -7.01 -0.99
C VAL A 855 9.05 -6.22 -0.84
N PHE A 856 8.97 -4.90 -0.96
CA PHE A 856 10.07 -3.99 -0.60
C PHE A 856 9.56 -2.83 0.28
N LEU A 857 10.12 -2.72 1.48
CA LEU A 857 9.94 -1.59 2.38
C LEU A 857 11.09 -0.59 2.18
N ASP A 858 10.88 0.39 1.31
CA ASP A 858 11.90 1.37 0.96
C ASP A 858 12.12 2.38 2.08
N SER A 859 13.21 2.18 2.81
CA SER A 859 13.67 3.10 3.85
C SER A 859 12.74 3.23 5.06
N ALA A 860 12.02 2.15 5.43
CA ALA A 860 11.14 2.13 6.60
C ALA A 860 11.84 2.56 7.93
N PRO A 861 11.11 3.10 8.92
CA PRO A 861 11.66 3.42 10.23
C PRO A 861 12.28 2.20 10.91
N GLN A 862 13.25 2.44 11.79
CA GLN A 862 13.99 1.37 12.49
C GLN A 862 13.06 0.36 13.18
N ALA A 863 11.92 0.80 13.71
CA ALA A 863 10.95 -0.06 14.37
C ALA A 863 10.51 -1.24 13.49
N PHE A 864 10.26 -1.00 12.20
CA PHE A 864 9.85 -2.05 11.26
C PHE A 864 11.04 -2.93 10.89
N ARG A 865 12.19 -2.33 10.55
CA ARG A 865 13.40 -3.08 10.17
C ARG A 865 13.87 -4.04 11.26
N VAL A 866 13.70 -3.68 12.52
CA VAL A 866 14.05 -4.52 13.67
C VAL A 866 13.10 -5.70 13.84
N LEU A 867 11.80 -5.49 13.61
CA LEU A 867 10.79 -6.55 13.70
C LEU A 867 10.88 -7.50 12.50
N THR A 868 10.99 -6.96 11.29
CA THR A 868 11.00 -7.74 10.04
C THR A 868 12.40 -8.21 9.63
N LYS A 869 13.45 -7.71 10.28
CA LYS A 869 14.90 -8.03 10.11
C LYS A 869 15.54 -7.66 8.77
N ARG A 870 14.75 -7.29 7.76
CA ARG A 870 15.23 -6.86 6.43
C ARG A 870 14.21 -5.94 5.75
N ASP A 871 14.58 -5.46 4.57
CA ASP A 871 13.75 -4.53 3.80
C ASP A 871 13.07 -5.18 2.57
N ARG A 872 13.58 -6.32 2.07
CA ARG A 872 13.06 -7.02 0.88
C ARG A 872 12.69 -8.47 1.17
N PHE A 873 11.53 -8.94 0.71
CA PHE A 873 11.01 -10.26 1.09
C PHE A 873 10.43 -11.04 -0.09
N ARG A 874 10.83 -12.31 -0.18
CA ARG A 874 10.23 -13.29 -1.08
C ARG A 874 8.79 -13.59 -0.68
N LEU A 875 7.98 -14.07 -1.63
CA LEU A 875 6.57 -14.38 -1.43
C LEU A 875 6.33 -15.41 -0.31
N ASP A 876 7.07 -16.52 -0.35
CA ASP A 876 6.96 -17.62 0.61
C ASP A 876 7.47 -17.23 2.01
N TYR A 877 8.45 -16.31 2.11
CA TYR A 877 8.92 -15.82 3.39
C TYR A 877 7.82 -15.13 4.22
N ILE A 878 6.82 -14.52 3.56
CA ILE A 878 5.82 -13.65 4.19
C ILE A 878 5.08 -14.36 5.33
N LEU A 879 4.69 -15.62 5.10
CA LEU A 879 3.93 -16.44 6.05
C LEU A 879 4.72 -17.63 6.61
N GLU A 880 5.85 -18.00 6.00
CA GLU A 880 6.64 -19.17 6.44
C GLU A 880 7.95 -18.81 7.13
N GLY A 881 8.42 -17.55 7.02
CA GLY A 881 9.77 -17.18 7.43
C GLY A 881 10.85 -17.74 6.51
N TRP A 882 12.11 -17.63 6.92
CA TRP A 882 13.27 -18.09 6.13
C TRP A 882 14.42 -18.56 7.01
N GLN A 883 15.43 -19.14 6.37
CA GLN A 883 16.70 -19.47 7.00
C GLN A 883 17.85 -18.79 6.28
N GLU A 884 18.82 -18.29 7.04
CA GLU A 884 20.02 -17.65 6.48
C GLU A 884 21.18 -17.81 7.47
N ASN A 885 22.33 -18.27 6.98
CA ASN A 885 23.54 -18.50 7.79
C ASN A 885 23.30 -19.39 9.03
N GLY A 886 22.51 -20.44 8.89
CA GLY A 886 22.17 -21.37 9.98
C GLY A 886 21.22 -20.78 11.04
N LYS A 887 20.65 -19.59 10.80
CA LYS A 887 19.65 -18.98 11.68
C LYS A 887 18.28 -19.01 11.02
N SER A 888 17.25 -19.34 11.79
CA SER A 888 15.87 -19.24 11.36
C SER A 888 15.31 -17.88 11.74
N TYR A 889 14.41 -17.36 10.91
CA TYR A 889 13.73 -16.10 11.13
C TYR A 889 12.22 -16.28 10.94
N PRO A 890 11.40 -15.62 11.78
CA PRO A 890 9.96 -15.78 11.75
C PRO A 890 9.32 -15.10 10.53
N ALA A 891 8.06 -15.47 10.26
CA ALA A 891 7.24 -14.88 9.22
C ALA A 891 6.92 -13.40 9.53
N PRO A 892 7.33 -12.43 8.68
CA PRO A 892 7.21 -11.00 8.97
C PRO A 892 5.75 -10.53 9.11
N LEU A 893 4.81 -11.14 8.37
CA LEU A 893 3.39 -10.77 8.50
C LEU A 893 2.83 -11.20 9.86
N ASN A 894 3.19 -12.39 10.35
CA ASN A 894 2.80 -12.85 11.68
C ASN A 894 3.44 -12.01 12.78
N VAL A 895 4.72 -11.64 12.62
CA VAL A 895 5.43 -10.72 13.53
C VAL A 895 4.68 -9.39 13.64
N LEU A 896 4.34 -8.75 12.52
CA LEU A 896 3.67 -7.45 12.53
C LEU A 896 2.25 -7.56 13.10
N THR A 897 1.46 -8.55 12.68
CA THR A 897 0.11 -8.77 13.21
C THR A 897 0.11 -8.96 14.73
N ALA A 898 1.02 -9.80 15.24
CA ALA A 898 1.17 -10.02 16.68
C ALA A 898 1.68 -8.76 17.41
N ALA A 899 2.70 -8.09 16.88
CA ALA A 899 3.26 -6.86 17.47
C ALA A 899 2.22 -5.74 17.56
N TYR A 900 1.42 -5.58 16.51
CA TYR A 900 0.36 -4.58 16.46
C TYR A 900 -0.78 -4.92 17.42
N ALA A 901 -1.16 -6.19 17.53
CA ALA A 901 -2.16 -6.63 18.50
C ALA A 901 -1.69 -6.41 19.94
N ILE A 902 -0.44 -6.78 20.27
CA ILE A 902 0.16 -6.52 21.60
C ILE A 902 0.22 -5.02 21.87
N HIS A 903 0.60 -4.20 20.88
CA HIS A 903 0.64 -2.75 21.01
C HIS A 903 -0.75 -2.19 21.33
N LEU A 904 -1.78 -2.56 20.56
CA LEU A 904 -3.15 -2.10 20.80
C LEU A 904 -3.67 -2.56 22.16
N ASP A 905 -3.34 -3.78 22.59
CA ASP A 905 -3.73 -4.28 23.91
C ASP A 905 -3.16 -3.44 25.05
N VAL A 906 -1.90 -3.03 24.95
CA VAL A 906 -1.18 -2.37 26.06
C VAL A 906 -1.25 -0.85 25.99
N ASN A 907 -1.18 -0.25 24.80
CA ASN A 907 -0.92 1.17 24.63
C ASN A 907 -2.12 1.99 24.17
N ALA A 908 -3.14 1.36 23.58
CA ALA A 908 -4.33 2.06 23.13
C ALA A 908 -5.10 2.66 24.32
N ARG A 909 -5.73 3.82 24.10
CA ARG A 909 -6.45 4.59 25.11
C ARG A 909 -7.73 5.15 24.52
N GLN A 910 -8.71 5.38 25.39
CA GLN A 910 -9.91 6.15 25.07
C GLN A 910 -9.80 7.51 25.77
N GLY A 911 -9.71 8.58 24.98
CA GLY A 911 -9.60 9.96 25.45
C GLY A 911 -10.86 10.78 25.17
N LYS A 912 -10.84 12.06 25.56
CA LYS A 912 -11.92 13.01 25.26
C LYS A 912 -12.14 13.24 23.75
N SER A 913 -11.10 13.03 22.95
CA SER A 913 -11.12 13.13 21.48
C SER A 913 -11.37 11.80 20.76
N GLY A 914 -11.78 10.74 21.50
CA GLY A 914 -12.06 9.41 20.94
C GLY A 914 -10.94 8.38 21.18
N TYR A 915 -10.97 7.31 20.39
CA TYR A 915 -10.01 6.20 20.45
C TYR A 915 -8.65 6.60 19.88
N ASP A 916 -7.58 6.37 20.65
CA ASP A 916 -6.20 6.64 20.28
C ASP A 916 -5.36 5.35 20.41
N SER A 917 -4.88 4.83 19.28
CA SER A 917 -3.98 3.66 19.23
C SER A 917 -2.60 3.94 19.82
N ASN A 918 -2.21 5.21 19.98
CA ASN A 918 -0.94 5.65 20.58
C ASN A 918 0.29 4.99 19.92
N TRP A 919 0.32 4.98 18.58
CA TRP A 919 1.40 4.37 17.79
C TRP A 919 2.77 5.01 18.01
N GLY A 920 2.84 6.20 18.64
CA GLY A 920 4.10 6.81 19.06
C GLY A 920 4.95 5.93 20.01
N LYS A 921 4.32 4.99 20.73
CA LYS A 921 5.04 4.00 21.57
C LYS A 921 5.54 2.77 20.83
N PHE A 922 5.21 2.61 19.55
CA PHE A 922 5.57 1.41 18.80
C PHE A 922 7.08 1.22 18.65
N THR A 923 7.85 2.32 18.57
CA THR A 923 9.32 2.27 18.53
C THR A 923 9.93 1.68 19.81
N GLU A 924 9.31 1.90 20.98
CA GLU A 924 9.74 1.30 22.24
C GLU A 924 9.52 -0.22 22.21
N LEU A 925 8.33 -0.64 21.80
CA LEU A 925 7.96 -2.05 21.64
C LEU A 925 8.86 -2.80 20.65
N ALA A 926 9.18 -2.19 19.51
CA ALA A 926 10.08 -2.81 18.55
C ALA A 926 11.51 -3.00 19.11
N LYS A 927 12.03 -2.01 19.86
CA LYS A 927 13.35 -2.11 20.52
C LYS A 927 13.37 -3.20 21.58
N ASP A 928 12.30 -3.34 22.35
CA ASP A 928 12.18 -4.39 23.35
C ASP A 928 12.26 -5.78 22.68
N PHE A 929 11.50 -6.00 21.60
CA PHE A 929 11.57 -7.24 20.82
C PHE A 929 12.91 -7.46 20.09
N GLU A 930 13.67 -6.41 19.79
CA GLU A 930 15.06 -6.55 19.34
C GLU A 930 15.92 -7.23 20.39
N THR A 931 15.71 -6.86 21.66
CA THR A 931 16.55 -7.32 22.78
C THR A 931 16.17 -8.72 23.25
N SER A 932 14.88 -9.08 23.25
CA SER A 932 14.43 -10.44 23.58
C SER A 932 12.99 -10.68 23.15
N SER A 933 12.69 -11.88 22.65
CA SER A 933 11.32 -12.35 22.42
C SER A 933 10.50 -12.49 23.72
N LEU A 934 11.15 -12.60 24.89
CA LEU A 934 10.48 -12.73 26.18
C LEU A 934 9.66 -11.50 26.57
N TYR A 935 9.87 -10.34 25.92
CA TYR A 935 9.06 -9.15 26.15
C TYR A 935 7.58 -9.35 25.86
N VAL A 936 7.17 -10.40 25.12
CA VAL A 936 5.76 -10.79 25.01
C VAL A 936 5.11 -10.91 26.40
N PHE A 937 5.81 -11.56 27.35
CA PHE A 937 5.32 -11.76 28.71
C PHE A 937 5.41 -10.49 29.57
N ALA A 938 6.44 -9.66 29.36
CA ALA A 938 6.54 -8.36 30.03
C ALA A 938 5.38 -7.43 29.63
N TYR A 939 5.02 -7.40 28.35
CA TYR A 939 3.87 -6.66 27.85
C TYR A 939 2.53 -7.22 28.37
N LEU A 940 2.41 -8.54 28.57
CA LEU A 940 1.27 -9.13 29.27
C LEU A 940 1.19 -8.66 30.73
N ASN A 941 2.32 -8.62 31.43
CA ASN A 941 2.38 -8.12 32.81
C ASN A 941 2.07 -6.62 32.88
N GLU A 942 2.53 -5.81 31.92
CA GLU A 942 2.16 -4.41 31.81
C GLU A 942 0.65 -4.23 31.58
N TRP A 943 0.05 -5.05 30.72
CA TRP A 943 -1.39 -5.07 30.51
C TRP A 943 -2.14 -5.35 31.83
N VAL A 944 -1.74 -6.38 32.59
CA VAL A 944 -2.31 -6.72 33.91
C VAL A 944 -2.27 -5.51 34.85
N ARG A 945 -1.13 -4.81 34.93
CA ARG A 945 -0.97 -3.62 35.77
C ARG A 945 -1.88 -2.48 35.33
N LYS A 946 -2.00 -2.22 34.02
CA LYS A 946 -2.87 -1.17 33.47
C LYS A 946 -4.36 -1.47 33.71
N GLN A 947 -4.77 -2.73 33.58
CA GLN A 947 -6.14 -3.18 33.88
C GLN A 947 -6.45 -3.26 35.37
N LYS A 948 -5.44 -3.12 36.25
CA LYS A 948 -5.57 -3.20 37.72
C LYS A 948 -6.17 -4.54 38.20
N ILE A 949 -5.84 -5.63 37.52
CA ILE A 949 -6.27 -6.99 37.89
C ILE A 949 -5.10 -7.75 38.54
N GLU A 950 -5.40 -8.77 39.37
CA GLU A 950 -4.35 -9.56 40.04
C GLU A 950 -3.64 -10.54 39.09
N ALA A 951 -4.37 -11.09 38.12
CA ALA A 951 -3.86 -12.04 37.13
C ALA A 951 -4.71 -11.98 35.85
N PRO A 952 -4.12 -12.26 34.67
CA PRO A 952 -4.85 -12.33 33.42
C PRO A 952 -5.67 -13.63 33.35
N SER A 953 -6.70 -13.65 32.50
CA SER A 953 -7.45 -14.89 32.21
C SER A 953 -6.55 -15.92 31.54
N LEU A 954 -6.84 -17.21 31.73
CA LEU A 954 -6.06 -18.28 31.12
C LEU A 954 -6.02 -18.17 29.60
N ASN A 955 -7.14 -17.84 28.95
CA ASN A 955 -7.19 -17.66 27.49
C ASN A 955 -6.25 -16.52 27.04
N LYS A 956 -6.11 -15.45 27.82
CA LYS A 956 -5.15 -14.37 27.54
C LYS A 956 -3.71 -14.86 27.65
N ILE A 957 -3.41 -15.72 28.64
CA ILE A 957 -2.08 -16.34 28.76
C ILE A 957 -1.82 -17.27 27.58
N LYS A 958 -2.80 -18.10 27.17
CA LYS A 958 -2.68 -18.98 26.00
C LYS A 958 -2.46 -18.18 24.71
N LEU A 959 -3.17 -17.06 24.50
CA LEU A 959 -2.95 -16.15 23.37
C LEU A 959 -1.49 -15.68 23.30
N TYR A 960 -0.95 -15.18 24.42
CA TYR A 960 0.41 -14.65 24.45
C TYR A 960 1.47 -15.75 24.34
N ALA A 961 1.32 -16.86 25.06
CA ALA A 961 2.30 -17.93 25.12
C ALA A 961 2.30 -18.84 23.89
N TYR A 962 1.12 -19.24 23.42
CA TYR A 962 0.97 -20.27 22.38
C TYR A 962 0.82 -19.68 20.98
N GLN A 963 0.40 -18.42 20.86
CA GLN A 963 0.10 -17.83 19.55
C GLN A 963 0.99 -16.60 19.24
N PHE A 964 1.20 -15.68 20.18
CA PHE A 964 2.07 -14.52 19.92
C PHE A 964 3.56 -14.82 20.08
N TYR A 965 3.98 -15.52 21.13
CA TYR A 965 5.40 -15.81 21.35
C TYR A 965 6.07 -16.52 20.16
N PRO A 966 5.47 -17.57 19.55
CA PRO A 966 6.03 -18.21 18.36
C PRO A 966 6.20 -17.28 17.15
N CYS A 967 5.49 -16.14 17.10
CA CYS A 967 5.69 -15.17 16.03
C CYS A 967 7.04 -14.44 16.15
N PHE A 968 7.64 -14.35 17.34
CA PHE A 968 8.90 -13.64 17.55
C PHE A 968 10.11 -14.57 17.73
N ASP A 969 9.86 -15.86 17.97
CA ASP A 969 10.89 -16.87 18.20
C ASP A 969 10.65 -18.12 17.33
N PRO A 970 11.40 -18.28 16.22
CA PRO A 970 11.20 -19.39 15.28
C PRO A 970 11.59 -20.76 15.86
N TYR A 971 12.26 -20.78 17.02
CA TYR A 971 12.69 -21.98 17.74
C TYR A 971 11.66 -22.48 18.76
N ALA A 972 10.50 -21.80 18.86
CA ALA A 972 9.37 -22.22 19.69
C ALA A 972 8.11 -22.40 18.83
N LYS A 973 7.46 -23.56 18.95
CA LYS A 973 6.23 -23.90 18.22
C LYS A 973 5.20 -24.51 19.16
N TYR A 974 3.95 -24.10 19.02
CA TYR A 974 2.84 -24.70 19.76
C TYR A 974 2.26 -25.88 18.98
N ASN A 975 2.05 -27.01 19.65
CA ASN A 975 1.32 -28.15 19.12
C ASN A 975 -0.08 -28.21 19.77
N PRO A 976 -1.15 -27.85 19.04
CA PRO A 976 -2.50 -27.88 19.57
C PRO A 976 -2.97 -29.28 20.02
N ASN A 977 -2.51 -30.34 19.36
CA ASN A 977 -2.94 -31.71 19.63
C ASN A 977 -2.39 -32.24 20.97
N LEU A 978 -1.18 -31.81 21.33
CA LEU A 978 -0.52 -32.19 22.59
C LEU A 978 -0.72 -31.12 23.69
N GLU A 979 -1.35 -29.99 23.36
CA GLU A 979 -1.43 -28.79 24.20
C GLU A 979 -0.04 -28.36 24.77
N GLU A 980 1.02 -28.57 23.99
CA GLU A 980 2.41 -28.41 24.43
C GLU A 980 3.16 -27.39 23.56
N LEU A 981 4.00 -26.59 24.22
CA LEU A 981 4.96 -25.73 23.55
C LEU A 981 6.29 -26.45 23.35
N ILE A 982 6.60 -26.77 22.11
CA ILE A 982 7.86 -27.38 21.68
C ILE A 982 8.90 -26.25 21.60
N VAL A 983 9.97 -26.35 22.39
CA VAL A 983 11.00 -25.32 22.54
C VAL A 983 12.37 -25.96 22.29
N GLN A 984 13.11 -25.43 21.32
CA GLN A 984 14.49 -25.85 21.03
C GLN A 984 15.49 -25.12 21.94
N GLU A 985 16.73 -25.60 22.01
CA GLU A 985 17.74 -25.05 22.93
C GLU A 985 18.09 -23.59 22.65
N GLU A 986 18.04 -23.18 21.37
CA GLU A 986 18.32 -21.83 20.87
C GLU A 986 17.24 -20.80 21.25
N SER A 987 16.07 -21.24 21.68
CA SER A 987 14.96 -20.36 22.06
C SER A 987 15.26 -19.62 23.38
N ASN A 988 14.93 -18.33 23.44
CA ASN A 988 14.99 -17.58 24.70
C ASN A 988 14.01 -18.12 25.76
N LEU A 989 13.02 -18.91 25.36
CA LEU A 989 12.05 -19.54 26.25
C LEU A 989 12.57 -20.81 26.92
N ASN A 990 13.68 -21.37 26.42
CA ASN A 990 14.24 -22.61 26.93
C ASN A 990 14.52 -22.53 28.43
N HIS A 991 15.29 -21.52 28.87
CA HIS A 991 15.62 -21.38 30.29
C HIS A 991 14.40 -21.14 31.19
N PRO A 992 13.47 -20.20 30.88
CA PRO A 992 12.26 -20.04 31.68
C PRO A 992 11.38 -21.31 31.74
N LYS A 993 11.26 -22.07 30.64
CA LYS A 993 10.52 -23.34 30.61
C LYS A 993 11.17 -24.37 31.54
N GLN A 994 12.47 -24.62 31.37
CA GLN A 994 13.24 -25.57 32.19
C GLN A 994 13.24 -25.20 33.67
N LEU A 995 13.48 -23.93 34.00
CA LEU A 995 13.41 -23.46 35.39
C LEU A 995 12.03 -23.72 36.00
N THR A 996 10.96 -23.43 35.25
CA THR A 996 9.58 -23.65 35.69
C THR A 996 9.29 -25.13 35.94
N GLU A 997 9.70 -26.01 35.03
CA GLU A 997 9.57 -27.47 35.20
C GLU A 997 10.33 -27.97 36.43
N LEU A 998 11.58 -27.53 36.61
CA LEU A 998 12.45 -27.96 37.70
C LEU A 998 11.93 -27.52 39.08
N TYR A 999 11.61 -26.24 39.29
CA TYR A 999 11.14 -25.82 40.62
C TYR A 999 9.73 -26.37 40.91
N ARG A 1000 8.94 -26.64 39.86
CA ARG A 1000 7.67 -27.33 40.00
C ARG A 1000 7.82 -28.81 40.39
N LYS A 1001 8.99 -29.44 40.36
CA LYS A 1001 9.11 -30.80 40.91
C LYS A 1001 8.95 -30.80 42.44
N PHE A 1002 9.40 -29.74 43.13
CA PHE A 1002 9.42 -29.69 44.60
C PHE A 1002 8.49 -28.62 45.22
N TYR A 1003 8.16 -27.54 44.51
CA TYR A 1003 7.40 -26.40 45.04
C TYR A 1003 6.13 -26.09 44.21
N ARG A 1004 5.02 -25.82 44.90
CA ARG A 1004 3.77 -25.26 44.36
C ARG A 1004 3.37 -24.02 45.16
N ALA A 1005 2.63 -23.11 44.56
CA ALA A 1005 1.94 -22.07 45.31
C ALA A 1005 0.83 -22.70 46.19
N ASN A 1006 0.54 -22.08 47.34
CA ASN A 1006 -0.46 -22.63 48.28
C ASN A 1006 -1.90 -22.52 47.74
N ARG A 1007 -2.21 -21.46 47.00
CA ARG A 1007 -3.52 -21.30 46.33
C ARG A 1007 -3.55 -22.16 45.07
N ARG A 1008 -4.51 -23.09 45.00
CA ARG A 1008 -4.77 -23.97 43.84
C ARG A 1008 -5.26 -23.21 42.60
N TYR A 1009 -6.00 -22.11 42.79
CA TYR A 1009 -6.51 -21.27 41.70
C TYR A 1009 -6.02 -19.83 41.87
N ASN A 1010 -5.56 -19.23 40.77
CA ASN A 1010 -5.08 -17.85 40.71
C ASN A 1010 -4.13 -17.47 41.86
N PRO A 1011 -2.97 -18.15 42.00
CA PRO A 1011 -1.96 -17.77 42.98
C PRO A 1011 -1.41 -16.37 42.68
N LYS A 1012 -0.93 -15.69 43.72
CA LYS A 1012 -0.24 -14.39 43.59
C LYS A 1012 1.10 -14.58 42.89
N ALA A 1013 1.51 -13.61 42.07
CA ALA A 1013 2.78 -13.65 41.32
C ALA A 1013 3.99 -13.94 42.21
N ASN A 1014 4.10 -13.23 43.35
CA ASN A 1014 5.18 -13.42 44.33
C ASN A 1014 5.19 -14.81 44.98
N ALA A 1015 4.04 -15.48 45.07
CA ALA A 1015 3.94 -16.83 45.60
C ALA A 1015 4.47 -17.87 44.60
N VAL A 1016 4.19 -17.66 43.32
CA VAL A 1016 4.66 -18.52 42.22
C VAL A 1016 6.18 -18.40 42.03
N LEU A 1017 6.70 -17.17 42.02
CA LEU A 1017 8.08 -16.88 41.68
C LEU A 1017 9.09 -17.07 42.82
N LYS A 1018 8.63 -17.49 44.00
CA LYS A 1018 9.45 -17.52 45.22
C LYS A 1018 10.75 -18.32 45.12
N PRO A 1019 10.79 -19.52 44.48
CA PRO A 1019 12.05 -20.24 44.26
C PRO A 1019 13.03 -19.48 43.36
N ILE A 1020 12.53 -18.82 42.30
CA ILE A 1020 13.32 -18.00 41.37
C ILE A 1020 13.88 -16.78 42.10
N ASP A 1021 13.04 -16.09 42.86
CA ASP A 1021 13.42 -14.87 43.60
C ASP A 1021 14.53 -15.16 44.62
N ILE A 1022 14.45 -16.29 45.34
CA ILE A 1022 15.48 -16.68 46.32
C ILE A 1022 16.78 -17.07 45.63
N ALA A 1023 16.71 -17.86 44.54
CA ALA A 1023 17.91 -18.27 43.82
C ALA A 1023 18.62 -17.05 43.19
N ALA A 1024 17.89 -16.18 42.51
CA ALA A 1024 18.44 -14.95 41.92
C ALA A 1024 19.03 -14.03 43.01
N LYS A 1025 18.29 -13.79 44.11
CA LYS A 1025 18.79 -12.98 45.23
C LYS A 1025 20.08 -13.55 45.81
N THR A 1026 20.16 -14.87 45.99
CA THR A 1026 21.35 -15.54 46.52
C THR A 1026 22.56 -15.34 45.60
N ILE A 1027 22.39 -15.43 44.28
CA ILE A 1027 23.49 -15.18 43.32
C ILE A 1027 23.96 -13.72 43.36
N LEU A 1028 23.02 -12.78 43.48
CA LEU A 1028 23.30 -11.34 43.50
C LEU A 1028 23.99 -10.89 44.79
N GLU A 1029 23.64 -11.49 45.93
CA GLU A 1029 24.20 -11.18 47.26
C GLU A 1029 25.45 -12.00 47.59
N ALA A 1030 25.71 -13.12 46.89
CA ALA A 1030 26.87 -13.96 47.11
C ALA A 1030 28.18 -13.22 46.83
N ASP A 1031 29.19 -13.47 47.66
CA ASP A 1031 30.53 -12.89 47.54
C ASP A 1031 31.12 -13.18 46.12
N PRO A 1032 31.78 -12.20 45.47
CA PRO A 1032 32.40 -12.39 44.16
C PRO A 1032 33.35 -13.60 44.04
N SER A 1033 33.91 -14.07 45.15
CA SER A 1033 34.75 -15.27 45.24
C SER A 1033 33.99 -16.59 45.10
N PHE A 1034 32.67 -16.60 45.30
CA PHE A 1034 31.84 -17.79 45.13
C PHE A 1034 31.57 -18.01 43.63
N GLN A 1035 32.17 -19.06 43.06
CA GLN A 1035 32.01 -19.47 41.66
C GLN A 1035 31.82 -20.99 41.57
N GLY A 1036 31.21 -21.47 40.48
CA GLY A 1036 31.02 -22.89 40.24
C GLY A 1036 30.24 -23.58 41.36
N GLU A 1037 30.81 -24.67 41.88
CA GLU A 1037 30.18 -25.52 42.88
C GLU A 1037 29.84 -24.79 44.18
N ALA A 1038 30.65 -23.81 44.60
CA ALA A 1038 30.39 -23.05 45.84
C ALA A 1038 29.13 -22.17 45.73
N LEU A 1039 28.92 -21.53 44.57
CA LEU A 1039 27.75 -20.69 44.32
C LEU A 1039 26.49 -21.54 44.18
N PHE A 1040 26.59 -22.65 43.45
CA PHE A 1040 25.55 -23.67 43.34
C PHE A 1040 25.08 -24.16 44.72
N MET A 1041 26.03 -24.56 45.59
CA MET A 1041 25.69 -25.06 46.93
C MET A 1041 25.06 -23.99 47.82
N ALA A 1042 25.46 -22.72 47.65
CA ALA A 1042 24.85 -21.60 48.36
C ALA A 1042 23.38 -21.38 47.94
N VAL A 1043 23.10 -21.41 46.63
CA VAL A 1043 21.73 -21.33 46.09
C VAL A 1043 20.89 -22.50 46.59
N ALA A 1044 21.41 -23.74 46.51
CA ALA A 1044 20.72 -24.91 47.00
C ALA A 1044 20.37 -24.78 48.50
N ALA A 1045 21.31 -24.33 49.32
CA ALA A 1045 21.11 -24.13 50.76
C ALA A 1045 19.99 -23.12 51.09
N GLU A 1046 19.90 -22.00 50.36
CA GLU A 1046 18.83 -21.02 50.58
C GLU A 1046 17.46 -21.52 50.10
N VAL A 1047 17.42 -22.30 49.01
CA VAL A 1047 16.20 -22.96 48.55
C VAL A 1047 15.77 -24.07 49.52
N PHE A 1048 16.70 -24.80 50.14
CA PHE A 1048 16.38 -25.72 51.23
C PHE A 1048 15.73 -25.02 52.41
N LYS A 1049 16.29 -23.89 52.85
CA LYS A 1049 15.69 -23.06 53.91
C LYS A 1049 14.31 -22.52 53.54
N LEU A 1050 14.04 -22.26 52.25
CA LEU A 1050 12.68 -21.97 51.80
C LEU A 1050 11.77 -23.17 52.05
N MET A 1051 12.15 -24.37 51.60
CA MET A 1051 11.31 -25.56 51.73
C MET A 1051 11.09 -25.96 53.19
N ASP A 1052 12.10 -25.86 54.06
CA ASP A 1052 11.90 -26.11 55.50
C ASP A 1052 10.85 -25.17 56.11
N ARG A 1053 10.83 -23.90 55.69
CA ARG A 1053 9.79 -22.95 56.11
C ARG A 1053 8.42 -23.28 55.53
N VAL A 1054 8.36 -23.78 54.29
CA VAL A 1054 7.12 -24.24 53.63
C VAL A 1054 6.54 -25.46 54.37
N HIS A 1055 7.37 -26.46 54.69
CA HIS A 1055 6.98 -27.61 55.51
C HIS A 1055 6.54 -27.21 56.92
N ALA A 1056 7.21 -26.21 57.53
CA ALA A 1056 6.82 -25.64 58.81
C ALA A 1056 5.57 -24.72 58.73
N SER A 1057 4.98 -24.54 57.54
CA SER A 1057 3.85 -23.62 57.28
C SER A 1057 4.13 -22.17 57.71
N THR A 1058 5.41 -21.78 57.78
CA THR A 1058 5.87 -20.41 58.12
C THR A 1058 6.19 -19.58 56.88
N ALA A 1059 6.19 -20.19 55.70
CA ALA A 1059 6.32 -19.54 54.41
C ALA A 1059 5.22 -20.01 53.47
N GLU A 1060 4.71 -19.10 52.64
CA GLU A 1060 3.79 -19.45 51.54
C GLU A 1060 4.44 -20.45 50.57
N GLY A 1061 3.70 -21.52 50.24
CA GLY A 1061 4.08 -22.62 49.35
C GLY A 1061 3.38 -23.94 49.73
N ARG A 1062 3.45 -24.95 48.85
CA ARG A 1062 3.05 -26.35 49.08
C ARG A 1062 4.16 -27.26 48.55
N TRP A 1063 4.56 -28.26 49.33
CA TRP A 1063 5.55 -29.27 48.91
C TRP A 1063 4.88 -30.44 48.17
N ILE A 1064 5.62 -31.12 47.30
CA ILE A 1064 5.12 -32.28 46.53
C ILE A 1064 5.65 -33.60 47.10
N PHE A 1065 6.96 -33.68 47.34
CA PHE A 1065 7.59 -34.91 47.79
C PHE A 1065 7.27 -35.22 49.26
N LYS A 1066 6.94 -36.48 49.54
CA LYS A 1066 6.88 -37.00 50.91
C LYS A 1066 8.28 -37.40 51.41
N ASN A 1067 9.15 -37.85 50.50
CA ASN A 1067 10.53 -38.21 50.78
C ASN A 1067 11.44 -36.97 50.70
N ARG A 1068 12.14 -36.67 51.80
CA ARG A 1068 13.05 -35.51 51.88
C ARG A 1068 14.33 -35.70 51.06
N GLU A 1069 14.73 -36.92 50.73
CA GLU A 1069 15.91 -37.15 49.88
C GLU A 1069 15.62 -36.84 48.40
N GLU A 1070 14.46 -37.27 47.89
CA GLU A 1070 14.00 -36.92 46.54
C GLU A 1070 13.78 -35.41 46.38
N GLU A 1071 13.22 -34.75 47.41
CA GLU A 1071 13.11 -33.28 47.45
C GLU A 1071 14.49 -32.61 47.36
N ARG A 1072 15.50 -33.18 48.03
CA ARG A 1072 16.87 -32.69 47.98
C ARG A 1072 17.50 -32.81 46.61
N GLU A 1073 17.34 -33.94 45.95
CA GLU A 1073 17.85 -34.13 44.60
C GLU A 1073 17.21 -33.14 43.61
N ALA A 1074 15.90 -32.93 43.69
CA ALA A 1074 15.19 -31.97 42.84
C ALA A 1074 15.66 -30.51 43.07
N ILE A 1075 15.93 -30.12 44.34
CA ILE A 1075 16.46 -28.79 44.66
C ILE A 1075 17.89 -28.62 44.14
N LEU A 1076 18.73 -29.65 44.24
CA LEU A 1076 20.08 -29.64 43.68
C LEU A 1076 20.05 -29.55 42.15
N GLU A 1077 19.13 -30.25 41.48
CA GLU A 1077 18.95 -30.15 40.02
C GLU A 1077 18.58 -28.71 39.60
N PHE A 1078 17.59 -28.10 40.26
CA PHE A 1078 17.17 -26.71 40.03
C PHE A 1078 18.31 -25.70 40.27
N ALA A 1079 18.98 -25.80 41.42
CA ALA A 1079 20.05 -24.87 41.77
C ALA A 1079 21.25 -25.02 40.82
N ARG A 1080 21.58 -26.25 40.40
CA ARG A 1080 22.65 -26.50 39.42
C ARG A 1080 22.30 -25.87 38.08
N TYR A 1081 21.08 -26.08 37.59
CA TYR A 1081 20.64 -25.52 36.31
C TYR A 1081 20.66 -23.99 36.33
N PHE A 1082 20.13 -23.35 37.38
CA PHE A 1082 20.12 -21.88 37.47
C PHE A 1082 21.56 -21.33 37.52
N VAL A 1083 22.46 -21.91 38.32
CA VAL A 1083 23.83 -21.40 38.40
C VAL A 1083 24.62 -21.71 37.13
N VAL A 1084 24.66 -22.97 36.67
CA VAL A 1084 25.54 -23.39 35.58
C VAL A 1084 24.97 -22.97 34.22
N GLU A 1085 23.73 -23.35 33.91
CA GLU A 1085 23.18 -23.12 32.57
C GLU A 1085 22.73 -21.67 32.38
N VAL A 1086 22.10 -21.06 33.39
CA VAL A 1086 21.53 -19.71 33.25
C VAL A 1086 22.56 -18.62 33.60
N PHE A 1087 23.18 -18.68 34.78
CA PHE A 1087 24.08 -17.61 35.23
C PHE A 1087 25.49 -17.70 34.63
N GLU A 1088 26.13 -18.86 34.68
CA GLU A 1088 27.51 -19.04 34.19
C GLU A 1088 27.57 -19.07 32.66
N LYS A 1089 26.75 -19.90 32.00
CA LYS A 1089 26.77 -19.99 30.53
C LYS A 1089 26.05 -18.81 29.86
N SER A 1090 24.77 -18.61 30.12
CA SER A 1090 23.97 -17.63 29.38
C SER A 1090 24.24 -16.17 29.78
N PHE A 1091 24.51 -15.91 31.07
CA PHE A 1091 24.88 -14.57 31.54
C PHE A 1091 26.39 -14.35 31.72
N ALA A 1092 27.24 -15.32 31.40
CA ALA A 1092 28.71 -15.20 31.48
C ALA A 1092 29.21 -14.72 32.86
N CYS A 1093 28.58 -15.17 33.94
CA CYS A 1093 28.84 -14.78 35.33
C CYS A 1093 28.62 -13.27 35.62
N ASP A 1094 27.91 -12.55 34.75
CA ASP A 1094 27.65 -11.12 34.91
C ASP A 1094 26.44 -10.88 35.83
N ARG A 1095 26.72 -10.51 37.08
CA ARG A 1095 25.69 -10.16 38.07
C ARG A 1095 24.84 -8.96 37.65
N ALA A 1096 25.36 -8.02 36.87
CA ALA A 1096 24.59 -6.85 36.42
C ALA A 1096 23.55 -7.24 35.35
N ARG A 1097 23.88 -8.20 34.47
CA ARG A 1097 22.90 -8.79 33.54
C ARG A 1097 21.77 -9.48 34.30
N LEU A 1098 22.12 -10.22 35.36
CA LEU A 1098 21.13 -10.87 36.22
C LEU A 1098 20.30 -9.86 37.03
N ALA A 1099 20.88 -8.83 37.65
CA ALA A 1099 20.15 -7.90 38.52
C ALA A 1099 19.18 -6.94 37.79
N GLY A 1100 19.25 -6.90 36.45
CA GLY A 1100 18.59 -5.89 35.62
C GLY A 1100 17.29 -6.35 34.96
N ARG A 1101 17.13 -5.99 33.68
CA ARG A 1101 15.92 -6.29 32.90
C ARG A 1101 15.75 -7.79 32.62
N GLN A 1102 16.85 -8.52 32.46
CA GLN A 1102 16.82 -9.93 32.04
C GLN A 1102 16.19 -10.85 33.09
N ILE A 1103 16.45 -10.66 34.39
CA ILE A 1103 15.76 -11.46 35.43
C ILE A 1103 14.26 -11.13 35.49
N ASN A 1104 13.87 -9.89 35.24
CA ASN A 1104 12.44 -9.54 35.20
C ASN A 1104 11.74 -10.22 34.03
N LEU A 1105 12.38 -10.33 32.86
CA LEU A 1105 11.87 -11.11 31.73
C LEU A 1105 11.72 -12.60 32.09
N ILE A 1106 12.72 -13.20 32.72
CA ILE A 1106 12.65 -14.60 33.18
C ILE A 1106 11.52 -14.78 34.19
N ARG A 1107 11.41 -13.87 35.18
CA ARG A 1107 10.37 -13.91 36.21
C ARG A 1107 8.97 -13.80 35.61
N ASP A 1108 8.72 -12.79 34.79
CA ASP A 1108 7.43 -12.59 34.14
C ASP A 1108 7.06 -13.82 33.30
N THR A 1109 8.02 -14.38 32.56
CA THR A 1109 7.81 -15.60 31.76
C THR A 1109 7.50 -16.82 32.63
N CYS A 1110 8.30 -17.08 33.67
CA CYS A 1110 8.09 -18.21 34.59
C CYS A 1110 6.74 -18.13 35.31
N GLU A 1111 6.25 -16.93 35.61
CA GLU A 1111 4.92 -16.76 36.22
C GLU A 1111 3.83 -17.30 35.29
N PHE A 1112 3.83 -16.87 34.03
CA PHE A 1112 2.79 -17.24 33.08
C PHE A 1112 2.90 -18.71 32.65
N LEU A 1113 4.11 -19.25 32.48
CA LEU A 1113 4.33 -20.68 32.23
C LEU A 1113 3.84 -21.53 33.40
N TYR A 1114 4.11 -21.12 34.64
CA TYR A 1114 3.58 -21.82 35.80
C TYR A 1114 2.05 -21.85 35.78
N ARG A 1115 1.39 -20.73 35.48
CA ARG A 1115 -0.08 -20.68 35.45
C ARG A 1115 -0.68 -21.64 34.40
N LEU A 1116 -0.03 -21.79 33.24
CA LEU A 1116 -0.45 -22.76 32.22
C LEU A 1116 -0.34 -24.20 32.71
N GLU A 1117 0.78 -24.56 33.33
CA GLU A 1117 0.99 -25.91 33.86
C GLU A 1117 0.11 -26.20 35.10
N ASP A 1118 -0.18 -25.20 35.92
CA ASP A 1118 -1.09 -25.32 37.07
C ASP A 1118 -2.54 -25.56 36.60
N ASP A 1119 -2.95 -24.90 35.52
CA ASP A 1119 -4.25 -25.13 34.90
C ASP A 1119 -4.38 -26.54 34.30
N LYS A 1120 -3.36 -27.02 33.58
CA LYS A 1120 -3.34 -28.41 33.06
C LYS A 1120 -3.46 -29.43 34.18
N GLU A 1121 -2.66 -29.28 35.25
CA GLU A 1121 -2.71 -30.15 36.43
C GLU A 1121 -4.09 -30.10 37.10
N ASN A 1122 -4.70 -28.91 37.20
CA ASN A 1122 -6.04 -28.74 37.77
C ASN A 1122 -7.14 -29.38 36.92
N ARG A 1123 -7.04 -29.35 35.58
CA ARG A 1123 -7.97 -30.03 34.67
C ARG A 1123 -7.87 -31.54 34.81
N ALA A 1124 -6.65 -32.09 34.74
CA ALA A 1124 -6.41 -33.53 34.88
C ALA A 1124 -6.92 -34.07 36.24
N ASN A 1125 -6.71 -33.32 37.33
CA ASN A 1125 -7.23 -33.70 38.63
C ASN A 1125 -8.77 -33.66 38.70
N LYS A 1126 -9.42 -32.71 38.03
CA LYS A 1126 -10.89 -32.66 37.97
C LYS A 1126 -11.46 -33.84 37.17
N GLU A 1127 -10.85 -34.16 36.03
CA GLU A 1127 -11.25 -35.31 35.21
C GLU A 1127 -11.13 -36.62 36.02
N GLN A 1128 -10.05 -36.80 36.78
CA GLN A 1128 -9.89 -37.94 37.69
C GLN A 1128 -10.90 -37.95 38.86
N GLU A 1129 -11.20 -36.78 39.44
CA GLU A 1129 -12.22 -36.62 40.49
C GLU A 1129 -13.63 -36.95 39.93
N GLU A 1130 -13.93 -36.59 38.68
CA GLU A 1130 -15.19 -36.87 37.99
C GLU A 1130 -15.31 -38.36 37.60
N GLU A 1131 -14.29 -38.96 36.98
CA GLU A 1131 -14.24 -40.40 36.64
C GLU A 1131 -14.41 -41.28 37.89
N SER A 1132 -13.71 -40.96 38.98
CA SER A 1132 -13.85 -41.69 40.24
C SER A 1132 -15.23 -41.49 40.91
N SER A 1133 -15.91 -40.38 40.65
CA SER A 1133 -17.28 -40.14 41.11
C SER A 1133 -18.33 -40.89 40.28
N GLU A 1134 -18.10 -41.05 38.98
CA GLU A 1134 -18.94 -41.85 38.08
C GLU A 1134 -18.80 -43.35 38.36
N GLU A 1135 -17.58 -43.85 38.57
CA GLU A 1135 -17.34 -45.23 38.99
C GLU A 1135 -18.00 -45.53 40.35
N ASN A 1136 -17.89 -44.63 41.33
CA ASN A 1136 -18.57 -44.79 42.62
C ASN A 1136 -20.11 -44.74 42.49
N ASN A 1137 -20.65 -43.93 41.57
CA ASN A 1137 -22.09 -43.90 41.29
C ASN A 1137 -22.57 -45.16 40.57
N LEU A 1138 -21.76 -45.76 39.69
CA LEU A 1138 -22.03 -47.06 39.05
C LEU A 1138 -22.02 -48.20 40.09
N ILE A 1139 -21.02 -48.24 40.97
CA ILE A 1139 -20.92 -49.22 42.07
C ILE A 1139 -22.08 -49.06 43.07
N SER A 1140 -22.59 -47.84 43.29
CA SER A 1140 -23.74 -47.59 44.15
C SER A 1140 -25.09 -47.98 43.51
N LYS A 1141 -25.18 -48.02 42.17
CA LYS A 1141 -26.36 -48.52 41.44
C LYS A 1141 -26.37 -50.04 41.32
N GLU A 1142 -25.22 -50.69 41.19
CA GLU A 1142 -25.12 -52.16 41.19
C GLU A 1142 -25.40 -52.76 42.58
N ASN A 1143 -25.12 -52.04 43.67
CA ASN A 1143 -25.47 -52.49 45.03
C ASN A 1143 -26.94 -52.26 45.43
N ASN A 1144 -27.77 -51.70 44.53
CA ASN A 1144 -29.21 -51.46 44.75
C ASN A 1144 -30.11 -52.35 43.86
N PHE A 1145 -29.57 -53.40 43.23
CA PHE A 1145 -30.32 -54.44 42.51
C PHE A 1145 -30.27 -55.79 43.21
#